data_AF-A0A6A3A184-F1
#
_entry.id   AF-A0A6A3A184-F1
#
_cell.length_a   1.000
_cell.length_b   1.000
_cell.length_c   1.000
_cell.angle_alpha   90.00
_cell.angle_beta   90.00
_cell.angle_gamma   90.00
#
_symmetry.space_group_name_H-M   'P 1'
#
loop_
_entity.id
_entity.type
_entity.pdbx_description
1 polymer ?
#
loop_
_entity_poly.entity_id
_entity_poly.type
_entity_poly.pdbx_seq_one_letter_code
_entity_poly.pdbx_strand_id
1 'polypeptide(L)'
;MDQKTDSAETIYVAVGKTVEESKHTLLWALNNLPPTKICILHVRQSASFINLSHTSFMASRLQPQEYGKKILDRNIMDDYLLICGQKSVQATKLNIETDDVAKGIVELIRDYKIKNLGMTDLKSEKAQYVELHAPPSCKIWFICAGQLVHTRSHVETGKSHLNDLSSSSSYSTCSCKVTSNSDLSASETPGDSPDWLEFHEGSGDDKLFDELEQTLLIAEKSNQEAFDELDRRMKADKDALKAVVTEMKSSYVGKLRRWKETEATLRKQNKDLEQIKQQRDEARNCVKVSEAKVSAAVEQLKVCQRERDELQIKLENACKQIEDHSTKQEDTSSVHMQEFFSEFSVAEIHDATEDFDPSFKIAEGAYGSIYKCNLRHTEVAIKVLHQNSLQGPLEFQQEVDILSKLRHPNLVTLIGVCPEIWALIYEYLPNGSLEDRLSRKDNTPPLSWQTRIHIATEICAALIFLHSSKPHRLVHGNLKPGNILLDTNFGCKLSDFGVCNALSSLENSSDMTDISRRFPYLDPQFCSTRTLTPSSDIYPFGLILLQLITGKPPLLLAEEVQYAVNGQYLDDLLDPSAGGWPYVQAAQLARCALRCCDPNPSRRPDLPSEVYKMLELIRNDIGPLTTFHAGSDEHNQPPHYFICPISQEVMAEPYVAADGYTYELRDLRRWLDRGHNTSPVIGNRLAHHTLNPNYALRSAILEWRQQQQQRN
;
A
#
# COMPACT_ATOMS: atom_id res chain seq x y z
N MET A 1 -46.38 25.48 -27.88
CA MET A 1 -46.76 24.95 -26.56
C MET A 1 -45.57 24.18 -26.05
N ASP A 2 -44.92 24.78 -25.05
CA ASP A 2 -43.66 24.37 -24.45
C ASP A 2 -43.70 22.94 -23.89
N GLN A 3 -42.77 22.09 -24.32
CA GLN A 3 -42.31 20.98 -23.49
C GLN A 3 -41.13 21.49 -22.66
N LYS A 4 -41.45 22.13 -21.53
CA LYS A 4 -40.53 22.28 -20.40
C LYS A 4 -40.23 20.87 -19.86
N THR A 5 -39.14 20.26 -20.31
CA THR A 5 -38.46 19.22 -19.53
C THR A 5 -37.68 19.93 -18.44
N ASP A 6 -38.22 19.93 -17.23
CA ASP A 6 -37.59 20.43 -16.01
C ASP A 6 -36.26 19.68 -15.79
N SER A 7 -35.13 20.33 -16.10
CA SER A 7 -33.82 19.72 -15.94
C SER A 7 -33.47 19.72 -14.45
N ALA A 8 -33.56 18.56 -13.80
CA ALA A 8 -33.12 18.36 -12.42
C ALA A 8 -31.73 19.00 -12.18
N GLU A 9 -31.68 19.99 -11.29
CA GLU A 9 -30.48 20.77 -11.01
C GLU A 9 -29.43 19.87 -10.32
N THR A 10 -28.33 19.59 -11.04
CA THR A 10 -27.27 18.71 -10.55
C THR A 10 -26.22 19.50 -9.77
N ILE A 11 -25.90 19.05 -8.55
CA ILE A 11 -24.88 19.65 -7.71
C ILE A 11 -23.59 18.85 -7.86
N TYR A 12 -22.51 19.53 -8.25
CA TYR A 12 -21.20 18.92 -8.39
C TYR A 12 -20.41 19.12 -7.09
N VAL A 13 -19.71 18.08 -6.61
CA VAL A 13 -18.87 18.16 -5.43
C VAL A 13 -17.46 17.71 -5.80
N ALA A 14 -16.50 18.64 -5.76
CA ALA A 14 -15.09 18.33 -5.99
C ALA A 14 -14.50 17.63 -4.76
N VAL A 15 -13.91 16.44 -4.97
CA VAL A 15 -13.36 15.61 -3.90
C VAL A 15 -11.85 15.39 -4.05
N GLY A 16 -11.17 15.34 -2.89
CA GLY A 16 -9.72 15.16 -2.73
C GLY A 16 -9.24 13.71 -2.94
N LYS A 17 -8.02 13.42 -2.49
CA LYS A 17 -7.34 12.14 -2.71
C LYS A 17 -7.72 11.07 -1.68
N THR A 18 -8.38 11.46 -0.59
CA THR A 18 -8.88 10.57 0.45
C THR A 18 -10.31 10.95 0.84
N VAL A 19 -11.09 9.99 1.36
CA VAL A 19 -12.49 10.24 1.73
C VAL A 19 -12.57 11.30 2.82
N GLU A 20 -11.68 11.21 3.81
CA GLU A 20 -11.57 12.05 5.01
C GLU A 20 -11.43 13.53 4.66
N GLU A 21 -10.65 13.86 3.62
CA GLU A 21 -10.38 15.24 3.20
C GLU A 21 -11.66 15.98 2.78
N SER A 22 -12.57 15.31 2.06
CA SER A 22 -13.73 15.96 1.43
C SER A 22 -15.09 15.44 1.90
N LYS A 23 -15.12 14.47 2.84
CA LYS A 23 -16.35 13.94 3.44
C LYS A 23 -17.22 15.04 4.03
N HIS A 24 -16.62 16.01 4.71
CA HIS A 24 -17.35 17.12 5.32
C HIS A 24 -17.98 18.05 4.27
N THR A 25 -17.33 18.24 3.13
CA THR A 25 -17.85 19.01 1.98
C THR A 25 -19.07 18.32 1.37
N LEU A 26 -18.98 17.01 1.15
CA LEU A 26 -20.10 16.21 0.63
C LEU A 26 -21.28 16.18 1.60
N LEU A 27 -21.03 15.95 2.89
CA LEU A 27 -22.09 15.95 3.91
C LEU A 27 -22.75 17.33 4.06
N TRP A 28 -21.98 18.41 3.96
CA TRP A 28 -22.54 19.75 3.97
C TRP A 28 -23.45 19.97 2.76
N ALA A 29 -23.00 19.60 1.55
CA ALA A 29 -23.80 19.76 0.33
C ALA A 29 -25.11 18.96 0.40
N LEU A 30 -25.05 17.70 0.88
CA LEU A 30 -26.21 16.83 1.07
C LEU A 30 -27.23 17.39 2.07
N ASN A 31 -26.78 18.08 3.12
CA ASN A 31 -27.65 18.55 4.20
C ASN A 31 -28.20 19.97 3.98
N ASN A 32 -27.53 20.81 3.18
CA ASN A 32 -27.83 22.24 3.09
C ASN A 32 -28.33 22.70 1.71
N LEU A 33 -28.14 21.88 0.68
CA LEU A 33 -28.64 22.17 -0.67
C LEU A 33 -29.75 21.16 -0.98
N PRO A 34 -30.85 21.54 -1.66
CA PRO A 34 -31.92 20.60 -2.03
C PRO A 34 -31.51 19.82 -3.30
N PRO A 35 -30.91 18.62 -3.21
CA PRO A 35 -30.32 17.98 -4.37
C PRO A 35 -31.40 17.15 -5.07
N THR A 36 -31.63 17.39 -6.35
CA THR A 36 -32.35 16.40 -7.18
C THR A 36 -31.38 15.35 -7.73
N LYS A 37 -30.11 15.69 -7.98
CA LYS A 37 -28.99 14.78 -8.33
C LYS A 37 -27.63 15.33 -7.85
N ILE A 38 -26.72 14.45 -7.42
CA ILE A 38 -25.35 14.81 -7.07
C ILE A 38 -24.34 14.18 -8.05
N CYS A 39 -23.30 14.91 -8.40
CA CYS A 39 -22.17 14.38 -9.16
C CYS A 39 -20.88 14.55 -8.35
N ILE A 40 -20.22 13.44 -8.02
CA ILE A 40 -18.91 13.43 -7.38
C ILE A 40 -17.85 13.66 -8.45
N LEU A 41 -17.10 14.75 -8.32
CA LEU A 41 -16.09 15.20 -9.26
C LEU A 41 -14.69 14.96 -8.69
N HIS A 42 -13.92 14.06 -9.31
CA HIS A 42 -12.54 13.79 -8.91
C HIS A 42 -11.59 14.08 -10.08
N VAL A 43 -10.59 14.93 -9.84
CA VAL A 43 -9.58 15.32 -10.83
C VAL A 43 -8.20 14.85 -10.38
N ARG A 44 -7.63 13.91 -11.12
CA ARG A 44 -6.32 13.29 -10.86
C ARG A 44 -5.20 14.12 -11.46
N GLN A 45 -4.08 14.20 -10.74
CA GLN A 45 -2.85 14.78 -11.27
C GLN A 45 -1.96 13.68 -11.87
N SER A 46 -1.56 13.82 -13.14
CA SER A 46 -0.57 12.92 -13.74
C SER A 46 0.77 13.04 -12.99
N ALA A 47 1.35 11.91 -12.57
CA ALA A 47 2.63 11.91 -11.88
C ALA A 47 3.76 12.09 -12.91
N SER A 48 4.39 13.25 -12.95
CA SER A 48 5.49 13.50 -13.90
C SER A 48 6.88 13.19 -13.30
N PHE A 49 7.10 13.44 -12.00
CA PHE A 49 8.37 13.14 -11.32
C PHE A 49 8.20 12.73 -9.85
N ILE A 50 9.02 11.79 -9.38
CA ILE A 50 9.15 11.40 -7.97
C ILE A 50 10.55 11.81 -7.50
N ASN A 51 10.62 12.56 -6.40
CA ASN A 51 11.87 12.90 -5.71
C ASN A 51 12.04 11.99 -4.48
N LEU A 52 13.13 11.24 -4.46
CA LEU A 52 13.63 10.55 -3.28
C LEU A 52 15.07 11.00 -3.07
N SER A 53 15.40 11.41 -1.85
CA SER A 53 16.73 11.82 -1.35
C SER A 53 17.80 11.98 -2.45
N HIS A 54 17.90 13.21 -2.96
CA HIS A 54 18.87 13.71 -3.94
C HIS A 54 18.84 13.20 -5.38
N THR A 55 17.80 12.50 -5.84
CA THR A 55 17.59 12.26 -7.29
C THR A 55 16.12 12.35 -7.73
N SER A 56 15.90 12.88 -8.94
CA SER A 56 14.59 13.07 -9.59
C SER A 56 14.46 12.11 -10.78
N PHE A 57 13.38 11.32 -10.84
CA PHE A 57 13.14 10.33 -11.90
C PHE A 57 11.85 10.61 -12.69
N MET A 58 11.88 10.37 -14.00
CA MET A 58 10.71 10.42 -14.88
C MET A 58 9.78 9.22 -14.65
N ALA A 59 8.50 9.49 -14.41
CA ALA A 59 7.48 8.46 -14.15
C ALA A 59 7.17 7.55 -15.35
N SER A 60 7.60 7.91 -16.57
CA SER A 60 7.37 7.14 -17.80
C SER A 60 8.15 5.82 -17.90
N ARG A 61 9.02 5.50 -16.93
CA ARG A 61 9.80 4.25 -16.89
C ARG A 61 9.21 3.15 -15.99
N LEU A 62 7.98 3.32 -15.48
CA LEU A 62 7.32 2.32 -14.63
C LEU A 62 6.06 1.75 -15.30
N GLN A 63 6.11 0.46 -15.63
CA GLN A 63 4.94 -0.43 -15.77
C GLN A 63 5.36 -1.74 -15.10
N PRO A 64 4.82 -2.12 -13.92
CA PRO A 64 3.39 -2.37 -13.68
C PRO A 64 2.90 -1.83 -12.31
N GLN A 65 2.79 -0.51 -12.15
CA GLN A 65 2.10 0.13 -11.01
C GLN A 65 0.81 0.88 -11.41
N GLU A 66 0.49 0.96 -12.70
CA GLU A 66 -0.71 1.67 -13.18
C GLU A 66 -2.02 0.94 -12.87
N TYR A 67 -1.98 -0.39 -12.65
CA TYR A 67 -3.18 -1.16 -12.30
C TYR A 67 -3.63 -0.89 -10.85
N GLY A 68 -2.68 -0.70 -9.93
CA GLY A 68 -2.97 -0.44 -8.51
C GLY A 68 -3.58 0.94 -8.25
N LYS A 69 -3.11 1.99 -8.95
CA LYS A 69 -3.71 3.33 -8.85
C LYS A 69 -5.14 3.37 -9.41
N LYS A 70 -5.40 2.70 -10.54
CA LYS A 70 -6.76 2.59 -11.10
C LYS A 70 -7.74 1.84 -10.18
N ILE A 71 -7.25 0.88 -9.38
CA ILE A 71 -8.07 0.15 -8.38
C ILE A 71 -8.32 1.01 -7.13
N LEU A 72 -7.30 1.74 -6.64
CA LEU A 72 -7.43 2.62 -5.48
C LEU A 72 -8.43 3.78 -5.74
N ASP A 73 -8.39 4.35 -6.94
CA ASP A 73 -9.28 5.44 -7.37
C ASP A 73 -10.72 4.97 -7.64
N ARG A 74 -10.93 3.68 -7.96
CA ARG A 74 -12.26 3.09 -8.02
C ARG A 74 -12.88 3.02 -6.62
N ASN A 75 -12.08 2.66 -5.62
CA ASN A 75 -12.54 2.44 -4.25
C ASN A 75 -12.99 3.75 -3.56
N ILE A 76 -12.21 4.84 -3.69
CA ILE A 76 -12.57 6.13 -3.08
C ILE A 76 -13.88 6.73 -3.63
N MET A 77 -14.11 6.61 -4.93
CA MET A 77 -15.34 7.13 -5.54
C MET A 77 -16.56 6.30 -5.15
N ASP A 78 -16.38 4.99 -4.97
CA ASP A 78 -17.46 4.10 -4.53
C ASP A 78 -17.80 4.33 -3.04
N ASP A 79 -16.84 4.69 -2.20
CA ASP A 79 -17.09 5.14 -0.82
C ASP A 79 -17.93 6.43 -0.75
N TYR A 80 -17.65 7.41 -1.62
CA TYR A 80 -18.48 8.62 -1.71
C TYR A 80 -19.89 8.33 -2.21
N LEU A 81 -20.05 7.41 -3.17
CA LEU A 81 -21.36 6.96 -3.63
C LEU A 81 -22.14 6.24 -2.52
N LEU A 82 -21.46 5.46 -1.67
CA LEU A 82 -22.07 4.81 -0.51
C LEU A 82 -22.62 5.84 0.49
N ILE A 83 -21.87 6.92 0.76
CA ILE A 83 -22.32 8.02 1.63
C ILE A 83 -23.57 8.71 1.05
N CYS A 84 -23.63 8.93 -0.27
CA CYS A 84 -24.82 9.46 -0.93
C CYS A 84 -26.01 8.49 -0.87
N GLY A 85 -25.76 7.19 -1.05
CA GLY A 85 -26.77 6.13 -0.98
C GLY A 85 -27.43 6.02 0.40
N GLN A 86 -26.65 6.16 1.48
CA GLN A 86 -27.16 6.21 2.86
C GLN A 86 -28.11 7.38 3.13
N LYS A 87 -28.10 8.41 2.28
CA LYS A 87 -28.97 9.59 2.35
C LYS A 87 -30.08 9.58 1.29
N SER A 88 -30.26 8.46 0.57
CA SER A 88 -31.27 8.28 -0.48
C SER A 88 -31.17 9.30 -1.62
N VAL A 89 -29.98 9.80 -1.94
CA VAL A 89 -29.74 10.75 -3.04
C VAL A 89 -29.12 10.04 -4.24
N GLN A 90 -29.67 10.27 -5.44
CA GLN A 90 -29.12 9.73 -6.68
C GLN A 90 -27.78 10.43 -7.00
N ALA A 91 -26.68 9.68 -6.93
CA ALA A 91 -25.33 10.19 -7.17
C ALA A 91 -24.68 9.54 -8.41
N THR A 92 -23.89 10.33 -9.14
CA THR A 92 -23.07 9.91 -10.28
C THR A 92 -21.61 10.27 -10.04
N LYS A 93 -20.67 9.65 -10.76
CA LYS A 93 -19.24 9.96 -10.65
C LYS A 93 -18.65 10.45 -11.97
N LEU A 94 -17.80 11.46 -11.90
CA LEU A 94 -16.99 11.98 -13.00
C LEU A 94 -15.52 12.02 -12.57
N ASN A 95 -14.69 11.21 -13.22
CA ASN A 95 -13.25 11.08 -12.91
C ASN A 95 -12.41 11.44 -14.13
N ILE A 96 -11.50 12.40 -13.99
CA ILE A 96 -10.71 12.96 -15.09
C ILE A 96 -9.25 13.13 -14.66
N GLU A 97 -8.33 12.97 -15.61
CA GLU A 97 -6.88 13.08 -15.38
C GLU A 97 -6.34 14.31 -16.10
N THR A 98 -5.65 15.17 -15.35
CA THR A 98 -5.02 16.40 -15.87
C THR A 98 -3.64 16.58 -15.24
N ASP A 99 -2.76 17.37 -15.86
CA ASP A 99 -1.45 17.70 -15.26
C ASP A 99 -1.56 18.71 -14.11
N ASP A 100 -2.65 19.48 -14.09
CA ASP A 100 -2.98 20.46 -13.06
C ASP A 100 -4.46 20.29 -12.66
N VAL A 101 -4.67 20.00 -11.37
CA VAL A 101 -6.00 19.75 -10.79
C VAL A 101 -6.86 21.01 -10.81
N ALA A 102 -6.31 22.18 -10.51
CA ALA A 102 -7.07 23.41 -10.42
C ALA A 102 -7.53 23.88 -11.81
N LYS A 103 -6.63 23.79 -12.79
CA LYS A 103 -6.95 24.07 -14.20
C LYS A 103 -7.96 23.07 -14.76
N GLY A 104 -7.78 21.78 -14.44
CA GLY A 104 -8.73 20.73 -14.82
C GLY A 104 -10.14 21.00 -14.31
N ILE A 105 -10.29 21.38 -13.04
CA ILE A 105 -11.61 21.75 -12.49
C ILE A 105 -12.24 22.92 -13.26
N VAL A 106 -11.49 23.96 -13.60
CA VAL A 106 -12.00 25.12 -14.37
C VAL A 106 -12.43 24.73 -15.78
N GLU A 107 -11.67 23.86 -16.46
CA GLU A 107 -12.02 23.33 -17.78
C GLU A 107 -13.31 22.51 -17.72
N LEU A 108 -13.50 21.70 -16.68
CA LEU A 108 -14.72 20.92 -16.49
C LEU A 108 -15.95 21.78 -16.23
N ILE A 109 -15.81 22.88 -15.48
CA ILE A 109 -16.89 23.83 -15.32
C ILE A 109 -17.34 24.39 -16.67
N ARG A 110 -16.40 24.65 -17.59
CA ARG A 110 -16.68 25.15 -18.94
C ARG A 110 -17.31 24.10 -19.84
N ASP A 111 -16.71 22.91 -19.90
CA ASP A 111 -17.08 21.85 -20.85
C ASP A 111 -18.42 21.21 -20.49
N TYR A 112 -18.64 20.96 -19.21
CA TYR A 112 -19.90 20.40 -18.70
C TYR A 112 -20.92 21.47 -18.30
N LYS A 113 -20.61 22.75 -18.51
CA LYS A 113 -21.46 23.91 -18.16
C LYS A 113 -21.99 23.82 -16.73
N ILE A 114 -21.10 23.50 -15.79
CA ILE A 114 -21.43 23.31 -14.37
C ILE A 114 -21.95 24.63 -13.81
N LYS A 115 -23.15 24.60 -13.21
CA LYS A 115 -23.78 25.77 -12.59
C LYS A 115 -23.55 25.86 -11.09
N ASN A 116 -23.36 24.72 -10.42
CA ASN A 116 -23.36 24.59 -8.96
C ASN A 116 -22.22 23.66 -8.53
N LEU A 117 -21.22 24.18 -7.83
CA LEU A 117 -20.03 23.44 -7.41
C LEU A 117 -19.72 23.63 -5.91
N GLY A 118 -19.64 22.55 -5.15
CA GLY A 118 -19.10 22.53 -3.79
C GLY A 118 -17.65 22.06 -3.78
N MET A 119 -16.76 22.77 -3.08
CA MET A 119 -15.37 22.37 -2.90
C MET A 119 -14.83 22.72 -1.50
N THR A 120 -13.66 22.20 -1.16
CA THR A 120 -12.98 22.45 0.11
C THR A 120 -12.41 23.88 0.21
N ASP A 121 -12.21 24.35 1.44
CA ASP A 121 -11.85 25.73 1.85
C ASP A 121 -10.77 26.45 0.99
N LEU A 122 -10.85 27.79 0.98
CA LEU A 122 -9.97 28.75 0.29
C LEU A 122 -8.51 28.79 0.77
N LYS A 123 -8.13 27.93 1.71
CA LYS A 123 -6.74 27.79 2.16
C LYS A 123 -5.85 27.08 1.15
N SER A 124 -6.45 26.37 0.19
CA SER A 124 -5.73 25.68 -0.88
C SER A 124 -5.52 26.61 -2.07
N GLU A 125 -4.29 26.65 -2.59
CA GLU A 125 -3.95 27.37 -3.84
C GLU A 125 -4.88 26.96 -5.00
N LYS A 126 -5.34 25.70 -5.00
CA LYS A 126 -6.29 25.17 -5.99
C LYS A 126 -7.67 25.82 -5.88
N ALA A 127 -8.17 26.01 -4.66
CA ALA A 127 -9.47 26.61 -4.41
C ALA A 127 -9.49 28.09 -4.82
N GLN A 128 -8.41 28.82 -4.51
CA GLN A 128 -8.20 30.22 -4.91
C GLN A 128 -8.10 30.35 -6.44
N TYR A 129 -7.39 29.43 -7.09
CA TYR A 129 -7.29 29.43 -8.56
C TYR A 129 -8.65 29.22 -9.22
N VAL A 130 -9.45 28.25 -8.74
CA VAL A 130 -10.79 28.00 -9.28
C VAL A 130 -11.74 29.16 -9.01
N GLU A 131 -11.67 29.79 -7.83
CA GLU A 131 -12.45 31.00 -7.51
C GLU A 131 -12.22 32.13 -8.53
N LEU A 132 -10.96 32.36 -8.89
CA LEU A 132 -10.56 33.44 -9.79
C LEU A 132 -10.87 33.14 -11.26
N HIS A 133 -10.68 31.89 -11.71
CA HIS A 133 -10.71 31.54 -13.14
C HIS A 133 -11.97 30.79 -13.59
N ALA A 134 -12.81 30.31 -12.68
CA ALA A 134 -14.07 29.66 -13.07
C ALA A 134 -15.01 30.64 -13.80
N PRO A 135 -15.79 30.18 -14.79
CA PRO A 135 -16.81 30.98 -15.44
C PRO A 135 -17.75 31.71 -14.44
N PRO A 136 -18.17 32.96 -14.70
CA PRO A 136 -19.11 33.70 -13.84
C PRO A 136 -20.48 33.03 -13.71
N SER A 137 -20.81 32.16 -14.68
CA SER A 137 -22.03 31.36 -14.73
C SER A 137 -22.07 30.22 -13.69
N CYS A 138 -20.97 29.93 -13.00
CA CYS A 138 -20.89 28.89 -11.97
C CYS A 138 -20.90 29.48 -10.57
N LYS A 139 -21.89 29.09 -9.76
CA LYS A 139 -21.94 29.34 -8.32
C LYS A 139 -21.07 28.33 -7.57
N ILE A 140 -20.22 28.83 -6.68
CA ILE A 140 -19.25 27.98 -5.96
C ILE A 140 -19.41 28.17 -4.46
N TRP A 141 -19.51 27.06 -3.72
CA TRP A 141 -19.50 27.04 -2.25
C TRP A 141 -18.20 26.44 -1.73
N PHE A 142 -17.53 27.16 -0.83
CA PHE A 142 -16.29 26.72 -0.18
C PHE A 142 -16.60 26.28 1.25
N ILE A 143 -16.28 25.03 1.57
CA ILE A 143 -16.62 24.39 2.85
C ILE A 143 -15.35 24.00 3.62
N CYS A 144 -15.31 24.36 4.90
CA CYS A 144 -14.26 23.94 5.83
C CYS A 144 -14.91 23.23 7.02
N ALA A 145 -14.45 22.02 7.36
CA ALA A 145 -14.93 21.26 8.53
C ALA A 145 -16.47 21.17 8.63
N GLY A 146 -17.17 21.14 7.49
CA GLY A 146 -18.63 21.04 7.41
C GLY A 146 -19.37 22.37 7.62
N GLN A 147 -18.68 23.51 7.58
CA GLN A 147 -19.26 24.84 7.62
C GLN A 147 -18.98 25.61 6.34
N LEU A 148 -19.97 26.36 5.86
CA LEU A 148 -19.81 27.25 4.71
C LEU A 148 -18.92 28.43 5.08
N VAL A 149 -17.80 28.57 4.37
CA VAL A 149 -16.82 29.64 4.60
C VAL A 149 -17.03 30.80 3.62
N HIS A 150 -17.22 30.48 2.34
CA HIS A 150 -17.36 31.48 1.28
C HIS A 150 -18.31 31.00 0.17
N THR A 151 -19.00 31.93 -0.47
CA THR A 151 -19.84 31.65 -1.65
C THR A 151 -19.54 32.65 -2.75
N ARG A 152 -19.16 32.15 -3.92
CA ARG A 152 -19.06 32.92 -5.16
C ARG A 152 -20.40 32.90 -5.89
N SER A 153 -21.08 34.03 -5.92
CA SER A 153 -22.41 34.17 -6.54
C SER A 153 -22.34 34.47 -8.05
N HIS A 154 -23.41 34.11 -8.77
CA HIS A 154 -23.60 34.36 -10.19
C HIS A 154 -23.51 35.86 -10.53
N VAL A 155 -22.71 36.24 -11.52
CA VAL A 155 -22.70 37.60 -12.07
C VAL A 155 -23.28 37.57 -13.47
N GLU A 156 -24.51 38.08 -13.59
CA GLU A 156 -25.24 38.21 -14.85
C GLU A 156 -24.68 39.45 -15.59
N THR A 157 -23.96 39.24 -16.68
CA THR A 157 -23.44 40.36 -17.48
C THR A 157 -24.59 41.08 -18.17
N GLY A 158 -24.98 42.25 -17.65
CA GLY A 158 -25.73 43.25 -18.39
C GLY A 158 -26.78 44.03 -17.60
N LYS A 159 -26.33 44.97 -16.75
CA LYS A 159 -26.86 46.35 -16.68
C LYS A 159 -26.05 47.19 -15.67
N SER A 160 -25.56 48.31 -16.18
CA SER A 160 -24.88 49.38 -15.48
C SER A 160 -25.74 49.99 -14.36
N HIS A 161 -25.20 50.09 -13.15
CA HIS A 161 -25.18 51.32 -12.37
C HIS A 161 -24.06 51.25 -11.33
N LEU A 162 -23.23 52.30 -11.36
CA LEU A 162 -22.11 52.56 -10.48
C LEU A 162 -22.57 52.86 -9.04
N ASN A 163 -21.67 52.57 -8.10
CA ASN A 163 -21.69 52.79 -6.64
C ASN A 163 -22.40 51.64 -5.88
N ASP A 164 -21.78 50.88 -4.99
CA ASP A 164 -20.70 51.19 -4.05
C ASP A 164 -19.87 49.93 -3.74
N LEU A 165 -18.56 50.10 -3.54
CA LEU A 165 -17.74 49.47 -2.49
C LEU A 165 -16.25 49.44 -2.87
N SER A 166 -15.49 50.36 -2.29
CA SER A 166 -14.11 50.14 -1.85
C SER A 166 -13.72 51.39 -1.04
N SER A 167 -13.20 51.35 0.17
CA SER A 167 -12.35 50.37 0.81
C SER A 167 -12.11 50.87 2.23
N SER A 168 -11.92 49.99 3.21
CA SER A 168 -10.97 50.29 4.28
C SER A 168 -10.38 49.00 4.85
N SER A 169 -9.27 48.59 4.26
CA SER A 169 -8.13 48.08 5.02
C SER A 169 -7.54 49.26 5.83
N SER A 170 -6.77 49.15 6.90
CA SER A 170 -5.99 48.08 7.50
C SER A 170 -5.71 48.47 8.95
N TYR A 171 -5.27 47.49 9.72
CA TYR A 171 -4.51 47.56 10.95
C TYR A 171 -3.62 48.81 11.16
N SER A 172 -3.68 49.38 12.38
CA SER A 172 -2.58 49.35 13.37
C SER A 172 -2.44 50.65 14.19
N THR A 173 -2.57 50.48 15.51
CA THR A 173 -1.85 51.13 16.63
C THR A 173 -1.68 52.66 16.66
N CYS A 174 -2.35 53.29 17.63
CA CYS A 174 -2.24 54.71 17.95
C CYS A 174 -1.42 54.98 19.22
N SER A 175 -0.41 55.86 19.11
CA SER A 175 -0.03 56.96 20.02
C SER A 175 1.25 57.58 19.41
N CYS A 176 1.53 58.88 19.34
CA CYS A 176 1.19 60.01 20.21
C CYS A 176 1.52 61.37 19.51
N LYS A 177 0.81 62.43 19.96
CA LYS A 177 1.24 63.83 20.21
C LYS A 177 1.40 64.89 19.08
N VAL A 178 0.69 66.03 19.34
CA VAL A 178 1.14 67.48 19.29
C VAL A 178 1.18 68.08 17.86
N THR A 179 0.64 69.25 17.46
CA THR A 179 0.25 70.58 18.02
C THR A 179 -0.51 71.37 16.92
N SER A 180 -1.66 72.01 17.17
CA SER A 180 -1.93 73.44 17.49
C SER A 180 -1.94 74.49 16.35
N ASN A 181 -3.11 75.16 16.26
CA ASN A 181 -3.44 76.56 15.85
C ASN A 181 -3.27 76.98 14.38
N SER A 182 -4.25 77.64 13.75
CA SER A 182 -4.62 79.08 13.86
C SER A 182 -5.73 79.36 12.81
N ASP A 183 -6.63 80.36 12.82
CA ASP A 183 -6.81 81.57 13.62
C ASP A 183 -8.24 82.14 13.45
N LEU A 184 -8.62 82.98 14.43
CA LEU A 184 -9.78 83.89 14.49
C LEU A 184 -9.55 85.17 13.67
N SER A 185 -10.64 85.88 13.32
CA SER A 185 -10.75 87.33 13.62
C SER A 185 -12.18 87.86 13.45
N ALA A 186 -12.56 88.76 14.36
CA ALA A 186 -13.85 89.45 14.51
C ALA A 186 -13.82 90.89 13.96
N SER A 187 -15.00 91.50 13.76
CA SER A 187 -15.38 92.88 14.19
C SER A 187 -16.76 93.26 13.61
N GLU A 188 -17.79 93.51 14.44
CA GLU A 188 -18.35 94.83 14.81
C GLU A 188 -19.26 95.52 13.77
N THR A 189 -20.47 95.91 14.21
CA THR A 189 -21.13 97.15 13.76
C THR A 189 -21.33 98.05 14.99
N PRO A 190 -20.96 99.34 14.96
CA PRO A 190 -21.50 100.35 15.85
C PRO A 190 -22.78 100.95 15.27
N GLY A 191 -23.69 101.37 16.15
CA GLY A 191 -25.00 101.89 15.79
C GLY A 191 -25.03 103.33 15.30
N ASP A 192 -26.24 103.76 14.97
CA ASP A 192 -26.76 105.08 15.29
C ASP A 192 -28.21 104.91 15.75
N SER A 193 -28.55 105.60 16.82
CA SER A 193 -29.86 105.75 17.49
C SER A 193 -30.39 107.16 17.15
N PRO A 194 -31.49 107.68 17.73
CA PRO A 194 -32.90 107.24 17.90
C PRO A 194 -33.87 108.30 17.29
N ASP A 195 -35.20 108.17 17.45
CA ASP A 195 -35.97 109.21 18.17
C ASP A 195 -37.46 108.89 18.38
N TRP A 196 -38.02 109.59 19.36
CA TRP A 196 -39.25 109.37 20.13
C TRP A 196 -40.55 109.97 19.55
N LEU A 197 -41.70 109.50 20.10
CA LEU A 197 -43.04 110.14 20.26
C LEU A 197 -43.87 110.41 18.99
N GLU A 198 -45.21 110.47 18.96
CA GLU A 198 -46.36 110.04 19.76
C GLU A 198 -47.62 110.30 18.88
N PHE A 199 -48.70 109.56 19.18
CA PHE A 199 -50.16 109.75 19.00
C PHE A 199 -50.76 110.90 18.17
N HIS A 200 -51.93 110.62 17.56
CA HIS A 200 -53.23 111.26 17.87
C HIS A 200 -54.34 110.59 17.02
N GLU A 201 -55.28 109.86 17.64
CA GLU A 201 -56.61 110.29 18.14
C GLU A 201 -57.73 110.26 17.10
N GLY A 202 -58.82 109.57 17.44
CA GLY A 202 -60.17 110.00 17.05
C GLY A 202 -61.09 108.94 16.43
N SER A 203 -61.94 108.37 17.29
CA SER A 203 -63.34 107.94 17.00
C SER A 203 -63.58 106.62 16.25
N GLY A 204 -64.10 105.63 16.99
CA GLY A 204 -64.83 104.49 16.43
C GLY A 204 -64.68 103.18 17.23
N ASP A 205 -64.93 103.23 18.54
CA ASP A 205 -64.51 102.23 19.54
C ASP A 205 -65.14 100.83 19.50
N ASP A 206 -66.04 100.48 18.58
CA ASP A 206 -66.65 99.13 18.59
C ASP A 206 -65.98 98.12 17.64
N LYS A 207 -65.28 98.55 16.58
CA LYS A 207 -64.58 97.61 15.67
C LYS A 207 -63.19 97.19 16.14
N LEU A 208 -62.53 98.07 16.90
CA LEU A 208 -61.18 97.83 17.43
C LEU A 208 -61.19 96.79 18.55
N PHE A 209 -62.26 96.75 19.35
CA PHE A 209 -62.40 95.77 20.43
C PHE A 209 -62.62 94.35 19.90
N ASP A 210 -63.47 94.16 18.90
CA ASP A 210 -63.70 92.84 18.28
C ASP A 210 -62.42 92.29 17.61
N GLU A 211 -61.65 93.14 16.93
CA GLU A 211 -60.41 92.75 16.27
C GLU A 211 -59.29 92.42 17.27
N LEU A 212 -59.23 93.17 18.39
CA LEU A 212 -58.31 92.89 19.48
C LEU A 212 -58.67 91.58 20.20
N GLU A 213 -59.97 91.32 20.43
CA GLU A 213 -60.44 90.08 21.07
C GLU A 213 -60.14 88.85 20.20
N GLN A 214 -60.37 88.93 18.88
CA GLN A 214 -59.97 87.86 17.95
C GLN A 214 -58.46 87.63 17.92
N THR A 215 -57.67 88.70 17.93
CA THR A 215 -56.20 88.60 17.93
C THR A 215 -55.67 87.98 19.22
N LEU A 216 -56.26 88.34 20.37
CA LEU A 216 -55.94 87.74 21.66
C LEU A 216 -56.28 86.24 21.68
N LEU A 217 -57.42 85.84 21.11
CA LEU A 217 -57.85 84.44 21.06
C LEU A 217 -56.94 83.59 20.16
N ILE A 218 -56.49 84.15 19.03
CA ILE A 218 -55.49 83.52 18.14
C ILE A 218 -54.13 83.42 18.84
N ALA A 219 -53.70 84.46 19.54
CA ALA A 219 -52.44 84.46 20.29
C ALA A 219 -52.46 83.44 21.44
N GLU A 220 -53.57 83.34 22.17
CA GLU A 220 -53.76 82.36 23.25
C GLU A 220 -53.73 80.93 22.70
N LYS A 221 -54.44 80.68 21.59
CA LYS A 221 -54.40 79.39 20.91
C LYS A 221 -52.99 79.05 20.41
N SER A 222 -52.29 80.01 19.82
CA SER A 222 -50.90 79.83 19.35
C SER A 222 -49.94 79.55 20.51
N ASN A 223 -50.14 80.18 21.67
CA ASN A 223 -49.35 79.92 22.87
C ASN A 223 -49.61 78.52 23.43
N GLN A 224 -50.87 78.06 23.43
CA GLN A 224 -51.20 76.70 23.84
C GLN A 224 -50.58 75.66 22.91
N GLU A 225 -50.63 75.87 21.60
CA GLU A 225 -49.99 74.99 20.61
C GLU A 225 -48.47 74.95 20.76
N ALA A 226 -47.83 76.10 21.07
CA ALA A 226 -46.41 76.17 21.36
C ALA A 226 -46.02 75.44 22.66
N PHE A 227 -46.87 75.50 23.70
CA PHE A 227 -46.67 74.77 24.94
C PHE A 227 -46.79 73.25 24.74
N ASP A 228 -47.81 72.81 24.00
CA ASP A 228 -48.02 71.39 23.68
C ASP A 228 -46.90 70.83 22.79
N GLU A 229 -46.35 71.64 21.88
CA GLU A 229 -45.15 71.31 21.10
C GLU A 229 -43.91 71.17 21.99
N LEU A 230 -43.74 72.06 22.99
CA LEU A 230 -42.62 72.00 23.93
C LEU A 230 -42.70 70.73 24.81
N ASP A 231 -43.89 70.37 25.31
CA ASP A 231 -44.08 69.13 26.08
C ASP A 231 -43.78 67.88 25.23
N ARG A 232 -44.23 67.86 23.97
CA ARG A 232 -43.91 66.77 23.03
C ARG A 232 -42.41 66.66 22.78
N ARG A 233 -41.70 67.77 22.62
CA ARG A 233 -40.22 67.77 22.47
C ARG A 233 -39.53 67.27 23.74
N MET A 234 -39.95 67.76 24.92
CA MET A 234 -39.38 67.30 26.19
C MET A 234 -39.57 65.80 26.40
N LYS A 235 -40.72 65.26 26.00
CA LYS A 235 -41.00 63.82 26.06
C LYS A 235 -40.14 63.04 25.06
N ALA A 236 -40.01 63.53 23.82
CA ALA A 236 -39.15 62.91 22.81
C ALA A 236 -37.67 62.89 23.25
N ASP A 237 -37.16 63.98 23.80
CA ASP A 237 -35.79 64.09 24.31
C ASP A 237 -35.55 63.14 25.50
N LYS A 238 -36.53 63.03 26.41
CA LYS A 238 -36.48 62.09 27.54
C LYS A 238 -36.44 60.64 27.07
N ASP A 239 -37.22 60.29 26.05
CA ASP A 239 -37.27 58.93 25.53
C ASP A 239 -36.02 58.60 24.69
N ALA A 240 -35.48 59.56 23.94
CA ALA A 240 -34.18 59.44 23.27
C ALA A 240 -33.04 59.20 24.28
N LEU A 241 -33.01 59.96 25.37
CA LEU A 241 -31.99 59.79 26.42
C LEU A 241 -32.10 58.42 27.09
N LYS A 242 -33.31 57.93 27.37
CA LYS A 242 -33.53 56.58 27.90
C LYS A 242 -33.05 55.50 26.94
N ALA A 243 -33.26 55.66 25.63
CA ALA A 243 -32.79 54.72 24.62
C ALA A 243 -31.26 54.63 24.63
N VAL A 244 -30.56 55.77 24.63
CA VAL A 244 -29.09 55.84 24.70
C VAL A 244 -28.55 55.19 25.98
N VAL A 245 -29.17 55.47 27.13
CA VAL A 245 -28.76 54.87 28.41
C VAL A 245 -28.98 53.35 28.41
N THR A 246 -30.06 52.87 27.81
CA THR A 246 -30.37 51.44 27.71
C THR A 246 -29.38 50.72 26.81
N GLU A 247 -29.02 51.32 25.67
CA GLU A 247 -28.02 50.79 24.75
C GLU A 247 -26.63 50.74 25.41
N MET A 248 -26.23 51.82 26.09
CA MET A 248 -24.95 51.86 26.82
C MET A 248 -24.88 50.78 27.91
N LYS A 249 -25.97 50.57 28.66
CA LYS A 249 -26.08 49.48 29.65
C LYS A 249 -25.95 48.10 28.98
N SER A 250 -26.67 47.87 27.88
CA SER A 250 -26.60 46.60 27.13
C SER A 250 -25.19 46.33 26.59
N SER A 251 -24.53 47.35 26.03
CA SER A 251 -23.15 47.29 25.55
C SER A 251 -22.15 46.94 26.66
N TYR A 252 -22.29 47.58 27.84
CA TYR A 252 -21.45 47.29 29.00
C TYR A 252 -21.65 45.86 29.51
N VAL A 253 -22.90 45.39 29.63
CA VAL A 253 -23.21 44.01 30.03
C VAL A 253 -22.67 43.00 29.02
N GLY A 254 -22.77 43.29 27.72
CA GLY A 254 -22.20 42.45 26.66
C GLY A 254 -20.67 42.35 26.73
N LYS A 255 -19.97 43.48 26.98
CA LYS A 255 -18.50 43.49 27.20
C LYS A 255 -18.12 42.67 28.44
N LEU A 256 -18.85 42.81 29.53
CA LEU A 256 -18.59 42.08 30.77
C LEU A 256 -18.79 40.56 30.60
N ARG A 257 -19.80 40.14 29.83
CA ARG A 257 -20.04 38.72 29.51
C ARG A 257 -18.89 38.12 28.70
N ARG A 258 -18.48 38.79 27.61
CA ARG A 258 -17.34 38.35 26.78
C ARG A 258 -16.03 38.27 27.57
N TRP A 259 -15.81 39.21 28.48
CA TRP A 259 -14.64 39.19 29.36
C TRP A 259 -14.64 37.96 30.27
N LYS A 260 -15.77 37.62 30.91
CA LYS A 260 -15.90 36.41 31.74
C LYS A 260 -15.71 35.11 30.94
N GLU A 261 -16.24 35.04 29.72
CA GLU A 261 -16.07 33.89 28.83
C GLU A 261 -14.60 33.70 28.41
N THR A 262 -13.91 34.81 28.09
CA THR A 262 -12.49 34.80 27.75
C THR A 262 -11.64 34.38 28.96
N GLU A 263 -11.95 34.90 30.14
CA GLU A 263 -11.27 34.54 31.40
C GLU A 263 -11.46 33.05 31.73
N ALA A 264 -12.67 32.50 31.53
CA ALA A 264 -12.94 31.07 31.72
C ALA A 264 -12.15 30.21 30.71
N THR A 265 -12.07 30.65 29.46
CA THR A 265 -11.29 29.97 28.40
C THR A 265 -9.80 29.97 28.73
N LEU A 266 -9.25 31.11 29.14
CA LEU A 266 -7.84 31.23 29.58
C LEU A 266 -7.56 30.35 30.81
N ARG A 267 -8.47 30.30 31.78
CA ARG A 267 -8.34 29.38 32.94
C ARG A 267 -8.28 27.92 32.51
N LYS A 268 -9.09 27.51 31.53
CA LYS A 268 -9.08 26.14 30.99
C LYS A 268 -7.76 25.86 30.27
N GLN A 269 -7.35 26.73 29.35
CA GLN A 269 -6.09 26.60 28.62
C GLN A 269 -4.88 26.52 29.57
N ASN A 270 -4.87 27.30 30.65
CA ASN A 270 -3.78 27.28 31.62
C ASN A 270 -3.73 25.95 32.40
N LYS A 271 -4.88 25.32 32.69
CA LYS A 271 -4.93 23.98 33.28
C LYS A 271 -4.43 22.91 32.30
N ASP A 272 -4.86 22.96 31.05
CA ASP A 272 -4.44 22.02 30.01
C ASP A 272 -2.92 22.13 29.76
N LEU A 273 -2.38 23.35 29.74
CA LEU A 273 -0.94 23.61 29.61
C LEU A 273 -0.14 23.02 30.77
N GLU A 274 -0.66 23.09 32.00
CA GLU A 274 0.02 22.52 33.17
C GLU A 274 -0.01 20.98 33.16
N GLN A 275 -1.10 20.37 32.70
CA GLN A 275 -1.15 18.92 32.47
C GLN A 275 -0.15 18.47 31.41
N ILE A 276 -0.04 19.21 30.29
CA ILE A 276 0.93 18.90 29.24
C ILE A 276 2.37 19.00 29.77
N LYS A 277 2.68 20.02 30.59
CA LYS A 277 4.00 20.13 31.22
C LYS A 277 4.30 18.93 32.12
N GLN A 278 3.33 18.51 32.94
CA GLN A 278 3.51 17.35 33.81
C GLN A 278 3.78 16.08 33.00
N GLN A 279 2.98 15.81 31.96
CA GLN A 279 3.19 14.67 31.06
C GLN A 279 4.56 14.72 30.37
N ARG A 280 5.00 15.91 29.93
CA ARG A 280 6.31 16.09 29.32
C ARG A 280 7.44 15.78 30.31
N ASP A 281 7.31 16.22 31.56
CA ASP A 281 8.34 15.99 32.58
C ASP A 281 8.39 14.51 33.01
N GLU A 282 7.24 13.83 33.07
CA GLU A 282 7.14 12.38 33.26
C GLU A 282 7.79 11.61 32.10
N ALA A 283 7.47 11.97 30.85
CA ALA A 283 8.08 11.37 29.66
C ALA A 283 9.61 11.59 29.63
N ARG A 284 10.08 12.79 29.99
CA ARG A 284 11.51 13.11 30.08
C ARG A 284 12.22 12.23 31.11
N ASN A 285 11.58 11.93 32.24
CA ASN A 285 12.14 11.01 33.23
C ASN A 285 12.18 9.57 32.72
N CYS A 286 11.15 9.10 32.02
CA CYS A 286 11.13 7.79 31.38
C CYS A 286 12.25 7.63 30.34
N VAL A 287 12.52 8.67 29.55
CA VAL A 287 13.63 8.68 28.58
C VAL A 287 14.97 8.55 29.29
N LYS A 288 15.23 9.35 30.34
CA LYS A 288 16.49 9.26 31.11
C LYS A 288 16.71 7.87 31.73
N VAL A 289 15.65 7.25 32.25
CA VAL A 289 15.73 5.88 32.80
C VAL A 289 16.05 4.87 31.69
N SER A 290 15.46 5.04 30.51
CA SER A 290 15.71 4.17 29.37
C SER A 290 17.13 4.34 28.82
N GLU A 291 17.64 5.57 28.72
CA GLU A 291 19.02 5.87 28.33
C GLU A 291 20.05 5.21 29.28
N ALA A 292 19.81 5.27 30.60
CA ALA A 292 20.67 4.61 31.58
C ALA A 292 20.68 3.08 31.41
N LYS A 293 19.52 2.48 31.12
CA LYS A 293 19.40 1.03 30.84
C LYS A 293 20.12 0.63 29.56
N VAL A 294 19.97 1.43 28.50
CA VAL A 294 20.68 1.19 27.23
C VAL A 294 22.18 1.28 27.43
N SER A 295 22.67 2.30 28.16
CA SER A 295 24.09 2.43 28.49
C SER A 295 24.64 1.22 29.25
N ALA A 296 23.89 0.72 30.25
CA ALA A 296 24.26 -0.49 30.99
C ALA A 296 24.28 -1.75 30.10
N ALA A 297 23.31 -1.90 29.19
CA ALA A 297 23.26 -3.02 28.26
C ALA A 297 24.41 -2.99 27.23
N VAL A 298 24.77 -1.79 26.75
CA VAL A 298 25.93 -1.60 25.85
C VAL A 298 27.22 -2.01 26.55
N GLU A 299 27.38 -1.67 27.84
CA GLU A 299 28.58 -2.06 28.57
C GLU A 299 28.65 -3.58 28.80
N GLN A 300 27.51 -4.23 29.06
CA GLN A 300 27.44 -5.70 29.11
C GLN A 300 27.78 -6.35 27.75
N LEU A 301 27.30 -5.77 26.65
CA LEU A 301 27.64 -6.27 25.30
C LEU A 301 29.15 -6.19 25.03
N LYS A 302 29.84 -5.13 25.47
CA LYS A 302 31.30 -5.04 25.34
C LYS A 302 32.04 -6.11 26.15
N VAL A 303 31.48 -6.53 27.30
CA VAL A 303 32.05 -7.65 28.07
C VAL A 303 31.88 -8.95 27.30
N CYS A 304 30.66 -9.25 26.82
CA CYS A 304 30.39 -10.45 26.03
C CYS A 304 31.20 -10.49 24.72
N GLN A 305 31.41 -9.35 24.07
CA GLN A 305 32.27 -9.26 22.87
C GLN A 305 33.72 -9.65 23.18
N ARG A 306 34.28 -9.16 24.29
CA ARG A 306 35.63 -9.55 24.71
C ARG A 306 35.73 -11.04 25.01
N GLU A 307 34.75 -11.60 25.72
CA GLU A 307 34.71 -13.05 26.00
C GLU A 307 34.62 -13.88 24.71
N ARG A 308 33.81 -13.44 23.73
CA ARG A 308 33.72 -14.08 22.42
C ARG A 308 35.06 -14.01 21.68
N ASP A 309 35.70 -12.85 21.64
CA ASP A 309 36.98 -12.67 20.93
C ASP A 309 38.10 -13.51 21.59
N GLU A 310 38.10 -13.63 22.92
CA GLU A 310 38.99 -14.55 23.64
C GLU A 310 38.72 -16.02 23.31
N LEU A 311 37.45 -16.43 23.23
CA LEU A 311 37.06 -17.79 22.83
C LEU A 311 37.44 -18.07 21.37
N GLN A 312 37.34 -17.07 20.49
CA GLN A 312 37.72 -17.20 19.10
C GLN A 312 39.23 -17.39 18.94
N ILE A 313 40.04 -16.63 19.71
CA ILE A 313 41.50 -16.85 19.77
C ILE A 313 41.82 -18.25 20.32
N LYS A 314 41.10 -18.71 21.36
CA LYS A 314 41.28 -20.08 21.89
C LYS A 314 40.94 -21.15 20.87
N LEU A 315 39.87 -20.95 20.10
CA LEU A 315 39.45 -21.86 19.03
C LEU A 315 40.49 -21.89 17.91
N GLU A 316 40.97 -20.74 17.46
CA GLU A 316 41.99 -20.66 16.40
C GLU A 316 43.31 -21.32 16.82
N ASN A 317 43.72 -21.13 18.07
CA ASN A 317 44.87 -21.82 18.64
C ASN A 317 44.65 -23.34 18.76
N ALA A 318 43.44 -23.79 19.09
CA ALA A 318 43.09 -25.20 19.12
C ALA A 318 43.09 -25.82 17.71
N CYS A 319 42.57 -25.11 16.71
CA CYS A 319 42.61 -25.53 15.31
C CYS A 319 44.04 -25.65 14.79
N LYS A 320 44.91 -24.67 15.08
CA LYS A 320 46.35 -24.75 14.75
C LYS A 320 47.02 -25.94 15.42
N GLN A 321 46.70 -26.23 16.69
CA GLN A 321 47.21 -27.43 17.35
C GLN A 321 46.72 -28.72 16.68
N ILE A 322 45.47 -28.77 16.20
CA ILE A 322 44.92 -29.93 15.47
C ILE A 322 45.61 -30.09 14.11
N GLU A 323 45.88 -29.00 13.39
CA GLU A 323 46.62 -29.02 12.11
C GLU A 323 48.10 -29.46 12.29
N ASP A 324 48.76 -28.96 13.34
CA ASP A 324 50.12 -29.35 13.73
C ASP A 324 50.23 -30.81 14.20
N HIS A 325 49.14 -31.36 14.77
CA HIS A 325 49.03 -32.77 15.11
C HIS A 325 48.65 -33.66 13.91
N SER A 326 47.87 -33.14 12.95
CA SER A 326 47.47 -33.86 11.73
C SER A 326 48.63 -34.03 10.74
N THR A 327 49.61 -33.12 10.75
CA THR A 327 50.85 -33.23 9.93
C THR A 327 51.85 -34.27 10.46
N LYS A 328 51.56 -34.97 11.56
CA LYS A 328 52.41 -36.03 12.14
C LYS A 328 51.73 -37.38 12.32
N GLN A 329 50.50 -37.56 11.85
CA GLN A 329 49.78 -38.82 12.01
C GLN A 329 48.85 -39.07 10.81
N GLU A 330 49.44 -39.24 9.62
CA GLU A 330 48.79 -40.02 8.57
C GLU A 330 48.81 -41.48 9.00
N ASP A 331 47.72 -41.92 9.64
CA ASP A 331 47.05 -43.20 9.36
C ASP A 331 45.92 -43.45 10.39
N THR A 332 44.76 -43.85 9.86
CA THR A 332 43.57 -44.43 10.51
C THR A 332 42.46 -43.50 11.06
N SER A 333 41.53 -43.16 10.15
CA SER A 333 40.08 -43.37 10.24
C SER A 333 39.27 -42.89 11.47
N SER A 334 38.54 -41.77 11.31
CA SER A 334 37.22 -41.55 11.93
C SER A 334 36.44 -40.34 11.36
N VAL A 335 35.53 -40.62 10.40
CA VAL A 335 34.14 -40.12 10.26
C VAL A 335 33.90 -38.61 10.08
N HIS A 336 33.78 -38.07 8.85
CA HIS A 336 32.60 -38.07 7.97
C HIS A 336 31.38 -37.27 8.48
N MET A 337 31.43 -35.92 8.42
CA MET A 337 30.25 -35.03 8.29
C MET A 337 30.58 -33.55 7.97
N GLN A 338 31.66 -33.24 7.23
CA GLN A 338 32.10 -31.85 7.01
C GLN A 338 32.46 -31.51 5.54
N GLU A 339 31.80 -32.13 4.56
CA GLU A 339 32.16 -31.96 3.13
C GLU A 339 31.17 -31.15 2.26
N PHE A 340 30.05 -30.64 2.78
CA PHE A 340 28.99 -30.03 1.92
C PHE A 340 28.78 -28.53 2.06
N PHE A 341 29.61 -27.81 2.83
CA PHE A 341 29.50 -26.37 3.02
C PHE A 341 30.88 -25.74 2.81
N SER A 342 31.03 -24.94 1.76
CA SER A 342 32.31 -24.32 1.39
C SER A 342 32.30 -22.82 1.62
N GLU A 343 33.42 -22.27 2.08
CA GLU A 343 33.68 -20.84 2.01
C GLU A 343 34.36 -20.52 0.67
N PHE A 344 33.86 -19.49 0.00
CA PHE A 344 34.35 -19.00 -1.29
C PHE A 344 34.99 -17.63 -1.11
N SER A 345 36.11 -17.42 -1.80
CA SER A 345 36.79 -16.13 -1.78
C SER A 345 36.05 -15.08 -2.61
N VAL A 346 36.19 -13.80 -2.26
CA VAL A 346 35.69 -12.69 -3.09
C VAL A 346 36.14 -12.81 -4.54
N ALA A 347 37.41 -13.20 -4.78
CA ALA A 347 37.95 -13.37 -6.13
C ALA A 347 37.14 -14.40 -6.94
N GLU A 348 36.81 -15.56 -6.35
CA GLU A 348 36.00 -16.57 -7.03
C GLU A 348 34.58 -16.07 -7.35
N ILE A 349 33.98 -15.25 -6.47
CA ILE A 349 32.67 -14.67 -6.73
C ILE A 349 32.74 -13.63 -7.85
N HIS A 350 33.76 -12.78 -7.86
CA HIS A 350 33.99 -11.81 -8.93
C HIS A 350 34.23 -12.50 -10.28
N ASP A 351 35.07 -13.53 -10.32
CA ASP A 351 35.34 -14.32 -11.53
C ASP A 351 34.07 -15.00 -12.04
N ALA A 352 33.26 -15.59 -11.15
CA ALA A 352 32.03 -16.29 -11.54
C ALA A 352 30.89 -15.35 -11.98
N THR A 353 30.90 -14.11 -11.51
CA THR A 353 29.86 -13.10 -11.80
C THR A 353 30.29 -12.10 -12.88
N GLU A 354 31.51 -12.20 -13.41
CA GLU A 354 32.15 -11.20 -14.27
C GLU A 354 32.03 -9.78 -13.69
N ASP A 355 32.50 -9.61 -12.45
CA ASP A 355 32.38 -8.36 -11.69
C ASP A 355 30.92 -7.89 -11.49
N PHE A 356 30.02 -8.83 -11.20
CA PHE A 356 28.57 -8.60 -11.04
C PHE A 356 27.91 -8.02 -12.29
N ASP A 357 28.28 -8.51 -13.48
CA ASP A 357 27.70 -8.05 -14.73
C ASP A 357 26.16 -8.22 -14.72
N PRO A 358 25.39 -7.18 -15.09
CA PRO A 358 23.93 -7.22 -15.07
C PRO A 358 23.30 -8.34 -15.91
N SER A 359 24.01 -8.90 -16.89
CA SER A 359 23.52 -10.00 -17.73
C SER A 359 23.37 -11.32 -16.98
N PHE A 360 24.13 -11.52 -15.90
CA PHE A 360 23.99 -12.69 -15.02
C PHE A 360 22.93 -12.49 -13.94
N LYS A 361 22.42 -11.27 -13.74
CA LYS A 361 21.42 -10.96 -12.72
C LYS A 361 20.06 -11.55 -13.11
N ILE A 362 19.55 -12.46 -12.29
CA ILE A 362 18.24 -13.12 -12.49
C ILE A 362 17.13 -12.51 -11.63
N ALA A 363 17.48 -11.88 -10.51
CA ALA A 363 16.51 -11.23 -9.64
C ALA A 363 17.16 -10.09 -8.85
N GLU A 364 16.34 -9.09 -8.51
CA GLU A 364 16.70 -8.01 -7.61
C GLU A 364 15.55 -7.82 -6.63
N GLY A 365 15.85 -7.89 -5.33
CA GLY A 365 14.89 -7.73 -4.26
C GLY A 365 15.32 -6.64 -3.28
N ALA A 366 14.48 -6.39 -2.28
CA ALA A 366 14.80 -5.43 -1.20
C ALA A 366 16.07 -5.79 -0.41
N TYR A 367 16.47 -7.05 -0.44
CA TYR A 367 17.52 -7.62 0.41
C TYR A 367 18.82 -7.92 -0.34
N GLY A 368 18.80 -7.95 -1.67
CA GLY A 368 19.92 -8.45 -2.43
C GLY A 368 19.67 -8.55 -3.93
N SER A 369 20.77 -8.75 -4.65
CA SER A 369 20.77 -9.16 -6.05
C SER A 369 21.13 -10.63 -6.15
N ILE A 370 20.46 -11.36 -7.04
CA ILE A 370 20.72 -12.78 -7.29
C ILE A 370 21.28 -12.93 -8.70
N TYR A 371 22.42 -13.61 -8.82
CA TYR A 371 23.13 -13.84 -10.07
C TYR A 371 23.17 -15.34 -10.38
N LYS A 372 22.84 -15.71 -11.62
CA LYS A 372 23.04 -17.06 -12.15
C LYS A 372 24.47 -17.16 -12.65
N CYS A 373 25.26 -18.07 -12.07
CA CYS A 373 26.69 -18.18 -12.38
C CYS A 373 27.10 -19.64 -12.54
N ASN A 374 28.28 -19.88 -13.12
CA ASN A 374 28.92 -21.19 -13.11
C ASN A 374 30.14 -21.14 -12.18
N LEU A 375 30.02 -21.69 -10.97
CA LEU A 375 31.06 -21.67 -9.96
C LEU A 375 31.65 -23.07 -9.82
N ARG A 376 32.96 -23.22 -10.09
CA ARG A 376 33.67 -24.52 -10.09
C ARG A 376 32.93 -25.60 -10.93
N HIS A 377 32.50 -25.24 -12.14
CA HIS A 377 31.72 -26.09 -13.05
C HIS A 377 30.33 -26.52 -12.54
N THR A 378 29.80 -25.87 -11.52
CA THR A 378 28.45 -26.07 -11.00
C THR A 378 27.61 -24.82 -11.27
N GLU A 379 26.42 -25.01 -11.85
CA GLU A 379 25.46 -23.91 -12.03
C GLU A 379 24.86 -23.53 -10.66
N VAL A 380 25.03 -22.27 -10.27
CA VAL A 380 24.67 -21.77 -8.93
C VAL A 380 23.90 -20.46 -9.02
N ALA A 381 23.14 -20.18 -7.97
CA ALA A 381 22.53 -18.88 -7.71
C ALA A 381 23.29 -18.18 -6.57
N ILE A 382 23.94 -17.06 -6.88
CA ILE A 382 24.70 -16.27 -5.91
C ILE A 382 23.82 -15.09 -5.46
N LYS A 383 23.36 -15.12 -4.22
CA LYS A 383 22.58 -14.04 -3.58
C LYS A 383 23.53 -13.14 -2.82
N VAL A 384 23.75 -11.93 -3.30
CA VAL A 384 24.57 -10.90 -2.66
C VAL A 384 23.67 -9.95 -1.89
N LEU A 385 23.84 -9.86 -0.58
CA LEU A 385 22.99 -9.03 0.27
C LEU A 385 23.42 -7.55 0.20
N HIS A 386 22.44 -6.64 0.23
CA HIS A 386 22.71 -5.20 0.14
C HIS A 386 23.42 -4.68 1.38
N GLN A 387 24.64 -4.14 1.19
CA GLN A 387 25.50 -3.74 2.29
C GLN A 387 24.98 -2.56 3.13
N ASN A 388 24.14 -1.72 2.52
CA ASN A 388 23.57 -0.52 3.16
C ASN A 388 22.29 -0.81 3.97
N SER A 389 21.82 -2.05 3.99
CA SER A 389 20.72 -2.44 4.87
C SER A 389 21.28 -2.72 6.26
N LEU A 390 20.68 -2.15 7.30
CA LEU A 390 21.02 -2.44 8.71
C LEU A 390 20.79 -3.92 9.11
N GLN A 391 20.41 -4.77 8.15
CA GLN A 391 19.76 -6.04 8.37
C GLN A 391 20.36 -7.22 7.57
N GLY A 392 21.07 -6.95 6.48
CA GLY A 392 21.77 -7.97 5.69
C GLY A 392 22.64 -8.92 6.52
N PRO A 393 23.43 -8.46 7.51
CA PRO A 393 24.24 -9.35 8.34
C PRO A 393 23.44 -10.32 9.23
N LEU A 394 22.28 -9.89 9.73
CA LEU A 394 21.42 -10.74 10.57
C LEU A 394 20.73 -11.81 9.71
N GLU A 395 20.22 -11.43 8.55
CA GLU A 395 19.59 -12.35 7.59
C GLU A 395 20.61 -13.37 7.05
N PHE A 396 21.82 -12.92 6.72
CA PHE A 396 22.94 -13.78 6.35
C PHE A 396 23.20 -14.85 7.42
N GLN A 397 23.43 -14.42 8.67
CA GLN A 397 23.77 -15.33 9.76
C GLN A 397 22.64 -16.33 10.03
N GLN A 398 21.38 -15.87 9.98
CA GLN A 398 20.21 -16.74 10.16
C GLN A 398 20.11 -17.80 9.05
N GLU A 399 20.19 -17.41 7.78
CA GLU A 399 20.14 -18.35 6.66
C GLU A 399 21.28 -19.37 6.74
N VAL A 400 22.51 -18.93 7.05
CA VAL A 400 23.66 -19.81 7.24
C VAL A 400 23.44 -20.78 8.41
N ASP A 401 22.99 -20.30 9.56
CA ASP A 401 22.80 -21.13 10.75
C ASP A 401 21.74 -22.22 10.58
N ILE A 402 20.73 -21.95 9.76
CA ILE A 402 19.63 -22.88 9.44
C ILE A 402 20.07 -23.83 8.34
N LEU A 403 20.49 -23.31 7.19
CA LEU A 403 20.72 -24.11 5.98
C LEU A 403 22.06 -24.84 5.97
N SER A 404 23.03 -24.48 6.81
CA SER A 404 24.24 -25.31 6.99
C SER A 404 23.95 -26.63 7.71
N LYS A 405 22.88 -26.69 8.52
CA LYS A 405 22.56 -27.83 9.40
C LYS A 405 21.39 -28.68 8.90
N LEU A 406 20.64 -28.18 7.91
CA LEU A 406 19.44 -28.85 7.39
C LEU A 406 19.64 -29.28 5.95
N ARG A 407 19.18 -30.49 5.65
CA ARG A 407 19.11 -31.06 4.30
C ARG A 407 17.78 -31.78 4.16
N HIS A 408 17.01 -31.40 3.15
CA HIS A 408 15.74 -32.00 2.81
C HIS A 408 15.48 -31.74 1.32
N PRO A 409 14.89 -32.69 0.57
CA PRO A 409 14.69 -32.54 -0.89
C PRO A 409 13.91 -31.28 -1.28
N ASN A 410 13.00 -30.83 -0.42
CA ASN A 410 12.16 -29.64 -0.66
C ASN A 410 12.61 -28.37 0.10
N LEU A 411 13.88 -28.30 0.50
CA LEU A 411 14.52 -27.06 0.98
C LEU A 411 15.69 -26.73 0.03
N VAL A 412 15.92 -25.45 -0.23
CA VAL A 412 17.05 -25.03 -1.08
C VAL A 412 18.38 -25.43 -0.43
N THR A 413 19.28 -25.97 -1.24
CA THR A 413 20.61 -26.38 -0.78
C THR A 413 21.54 -25.18 -0.78
N LEU A 414 22.02 -24.80 0.41
CA LEU A 414 23.14 -23.88 0.57
C LEU A 414 24.45 -24.63 0.30
N ILE A 415 25.09 -24.31 -0.83
CA ILE A 415 26.36 -24.89 -1.30
C ILE A 415 27.52 -24.25 -0.54
N GLY A 416 27.45 -22.95 -0.27
CA GLY A 416 28.47 -22.24 0.46
C GLY A 416 28.21 -20.76 0.63
N VAL A 417 29.21 -20.05 1.13
CA VAL A 417 29.10 -18.64 1.50
C VAL A 417 30.37 -17.86 1.14
N CYS A 418 30.24 -16.56 0.97
CA CYS A 418 31.35 -15.61 0.97
C CYS A 418 31.03 -14.52 2.01
N PRO A 419 31.55 -14.65 3.26
CA PRO A 419 31.19 -13.75 4.36
C PRO A 419 31.64 -12.30 4.13
N GLU A 420 32.72 -12.10 3.38
CA GLU A 420 33.36 -10.80 3.13
C GLU A 420 32.44 -9.81 2.40
N ILE A 421 31.58 -10.33 1.52
CA ILE A 421 30.60 -9.55 0.75
C ILE A 421 29.15 -9.95 1.06
N TRP A 422 28.93 -10.72 2.13
CA TRP A 422 27.62 -11.25 2.52
C TRP A 422 26.89 -11.97 1.39
N ALA A 423 27.62 -12.84 0.67
CA ALA A 423 27.06 -13.63 -0.43
C ALA A 423 26.74 -15.07 0.00
N LEU A 424 25.57 -15.55 -0.42
CA LEU A 424 25.08 -16.90 -0.20
C LEU A 424 25.01 -17.63 -1.55
N ILE A 425 25.59 -18.83 -1.63
CA ILE A 425 25.69 -19.61 -2.86
C ILE A 425 24.74 -20.81 -2.76
N TYR A 426 23.72 -20.80 -3.60
CA TYR A 426 22.66 -21.81 -3.66
C TYR A 426 22.76 -22.65 -4.93
N GLU A 427 22.13 -23.84 -4.88
CA GLU A 427 21.79 -24.55 -6.12
C GLU A 427 20.91 -23.68 -7.02
N TYR A 428 21.15 -23.70 -8.33
CA TYR A 428 20.30 -22.99 -9.28
C TYR A 428 19.06 -23.80 -9.64
N LEU A 429 17.90 -23.15 -9.64
CA LEU A 429 16.59 -23.75 -9.91
C LEU A 429 15.98 -23.09 -11.18
N PRO A 430 15.94 -23.80 -12.32
CA PRO A 430 15.72 -23.18 -13.63
C PRO A 430 14.28 -22.73 -13.90
N ASN A 431 13.29 -23.27 -13.20
CA ASN A 431 11.89 -22.89 -13.38
C ASN A 431 11.47 -21.68 -12.53
N GLY A 432 12.43 -21.00 -11.90
CA GLY A 432 12.19 -19.78 -11.12
C GLY A 432 11.31 -20.03 -9.90
N SER A 433 10.60 -18.99 -9.46
CA SER A 433 9.69 -19.08 -8.32
C SER A 433 8.27 -19.53 -8.74
N LEU A 434 7.50 -20.04 -7.77
CA LEU A 434 6.08 -20.33 -7.97
C LEU A 434 5.30 -19.06 -8.34
N GLU A 435 5.72 -17.88 -7.87
CA GLU A 435 5.15 -16.59 -8.27
C GLU A 435 5.35 -16.32 -9.76
N ASP A 436 6.55 -16.56 -10.29
CA ASP A 436 6.84 -16.42 -11.72
C ASP A 436 5.96 -17.36 -12.56
N ARG A 437 5.73 -18.59 -12.08
CA ARG A 437 4.90 -19.59 -12.79
C ARG A 437 3.40 -19.32 -12.71
N LEU A 438 2.89 -18.86 -11.56
CA LEU A 438 1.49 -18.46 -11.41
C LEU A 438 1.17 -17.19 -12.22
N SER A 439 2.11 -16.26 -12.30
CA SER A 439 1.98 -15.05 -13.13
C SER A 439 2.24 -15.29 -14.62
N ARG A 440 2.71 -16.48 -15.01
CA ARG A 440 3.14 -16.83 -16.38
C ARG A 440 4.15 -15.83 -16.94
N LYS A 441 5.11 -15.44 -16.09
CA LYS A 441 6.25 -14.62 -16.49
C LYS A 441 6.93 -15.23 -17.70
N ASP A 442 7.40 -14.39 -18.61
CA ASP A 442 8.06 -14.76 -19.87
C ASP A 442 7.24 -15.71 -20.75
N ASN A 443 5.90 -15.64 -20.66
CA ASN A 443 4.95 -16.49 -21.39
C ASN A 443 5.13 -17.99 -21.11
N THR A 444 5.63 -18.34 -19.93
CA THR A 444 5.78 -19.73 -19.53
C THR A 444 4.42 -20.46 -19.48
N PRO A 445 4.36 -21.75 -19.85
CA PRO A 445 3.10 -22.49 -19.92
C PRO A 445 2.44 -22.60 -18.54
N PRO A 446 1.10 -22.66 -18.44
CA PRO A 446 0.44 -22.81 -17.15
C PRO A 446 0.81 -24.13 -16.47
N LEU A 447 0.90 -24.13 -15.14
CA LEU A 447 1.05 -25.36 -14.36
C LEU A 447 -0.27 -26.13 -14.37
N SER A 448 -0.22 -27.41 -14.72
CA SER A 448 -1.37 -28.32 -14.63
C SER A 448 -1.80 -28.50 -13.17
N TRP A 449 -3.07 -28.83 -12.95
CA TRP A 449 -3.57 -29.05 -11.59
C TRP A 449 -2.80 -30.16 -10.85
N GLN A 450 -2.33 -31.18 -11.56
CA GLN A 450 -1.50 -32.26 -11.02
C GLN A 450 -0.16 -31.74 -10.50
N THR A 451 0.53 -30.93 -11.29
CA THR A 451 1.77 -30.28 -10.87
C THR A 451 1.53 -29.37 -9.67
N ARG A 452 0.38 -28.67 -9.62
CA ARG A 452 0.01 -27.85 -8.46
C ARG A 452 -0.22 -28.67 -7.19
N ILE A 453 -0.86 -29.84 -7.28
CA ILE A 453 -0.99 -30.78 -6.15
C ILE A 453 0.37 -31.31 -5.72
N HIS A 454 1.26 -31.62 -6.67
CA HIS A 454 2.61 -32.06 -6.36
C HIS A 454 3.37 -31.01 -5.54
N ILE A 455 3.41 -29.77 -6.03
CA ILE A 455 4.02 -28.62 -5.34
C ILE A 455 3.40 -28.41 -3.96
N ALA A 456 2.06 -28.41 -3.84
CA ALA A 456 1.37 -28.30 -2.55
C ALA A 456 1.80 -29.38 -1.55
N THR A 457 1.96 -30.62 -2.03
CA THR A 457 2.34 -31.76 -1.19
C THR A 457 3.77 -31.62 -0.68
N GLU A 458 4.67 -31.17 -1.54
CA GLU A 458 6.09 -30.97 -1.21
C GLU A 458 6.33 -29.78 -0.28
N ILE A 459 5.59 -28.67 -0.46
CA ILE A 459 5.58 -27.56 0.50
C ILE A 459 5.14 -28.08 1.87
N CYS A 460 4.06 -28.87 1.91
CA CYS A 460 3.56 -29.45 3.16
C CYS A 460 4.60 -30.35 3.82
N ALA A 461 5.28 -31.21 3.06
CA ALA A 461 6.36 -32.07 3.55
C ALA A 461 7.53 -31.26 4.14
N ALA A 462 7.95 -30.21 3.44
CA ALA A 462 9.00 -29.30 3.91
C ALA A 462 8.64 -28.64 5.24
N LEU A 463 7.40 -28.12 5.36
CA LEU A 463 6.92 -27.51 6.61
C LEU A 463 6.86 -28.52 7.76
N ILE A 464 6.38 -29.74 7.50
CA ILE A 464 6.36 -30.82 8.50
C ILE A 464 7.77 -31.12 9.00
N PHE A 465 8.74 -31.19 8.10
CA PHE A 465 10.15 -31.42 8.45
C PHE A 465 10.71 -30.29 9.35
N LEU A 466 10.48 -29.03 8.97
CA LEU A 466 10.91 -27.87 9.76
C LEU A 466 10.27 -27.87 11.16
N HIS A 467 8.95 -28.07 11.22
CA HIS A 467 8.18 -28.05 12.46
C HIS A 467 8.50 -29.23 13.39
N SER A 468 9.02 -30.32 12.84
CA SER A 468 9.43 -31.52 13.59
C SER A 468 10.90 -31.51 14.01
N SER A 469 11.68 -30.53 13.56
CA SER A 469 13.11 -30.42 13.88
C SER A 469 13.36 -30.26 15.39
N LYS A 470 14.45 -30.84 15.87
CA LYS A 470 14.89 -30.83 17.28
C LYS A 470 16.31 -30.26 17.38
N PRO A 471 16.70 -29.60 18.49
CA PRO A 471 15.97 -29.45 19.76
C PRO A 471 14.89 -28.37 19.75
N HIS A 472 14.90 -27.45 18.79
CA HIS A 472 13.91 -26.40 18.63
C HIS A 472 13.18 -26.58 17.30
N ARG A 473 11.84 -26.45 17.34
CA ARG A 473 11.03 -26.45 16.13
C ARG A 473 11.37 -25.22 15.31
N LEU A 474 11.62 -25.41 14.02
CA LEU A 474 11.92 -24.31 13.11
C LEU A 474 10.64 -23.88 12.43
N VAL A 475 10.41 -22.57 12.38
CA VAL A 475 9.30 -21.95 11.67
C VAL A 475 9.91 -21.22 10.47
N HIS A 476 9.36 -21.42 9.28
CA HIS A 476 9.87 -20.79 8.07
C HIS A 476 9.76 -19.25 8.17
N GLY A 477 8.59 -18.77 8.61
CA GLY A 477 8.38 -17.37 9.01
C GLY A 477 8.19 -16.37 7.87
N ASN A 478 8.57 -16.73 6.64
CA ASN A 478 8.44 -15.89 5.45
C ASN A 478 7.89 -16.67 4.22
N LEU A 479 6.89 -17.52 4.43
CA LEU A 479 6.36 -18.37 3.35
C LEU A 479 5.50 -17.54 2.37
N LYS A 480 5.85 -17.55 1.08
CA LYS A 480 5.12 -16.92 -0.03
C LYS A 480 5.52 -17.57 -1.36
N PRO A 481 4.73 -17.43 -2.45
CA PRO A 481 5.06 -17.99 -3.75
C PRO A 481 6.45 -17.60 -4.29
N GLY A 482 6.91 -16.37 -4.04
CA GLY A 482 8.25 -15.91 -4.45
C GLY A 482 9.41 -16.64 -3.76
N ASN A 483 9.17 -17.28 -2.62
CA ASN A 483 10.16 -18.04 -1.83
C ASN A 483 10.01 -19.56 -2.02
N ILE A 484 9.25 -19.99 -3.03
CA ILE A 484 9.07 -21.39 -3.41
C ILE A 484 9.67 -21.53 -4.79
N LEU A 485 10.89 -22.06 -4.87
CA LEU A 485 11.63 -22.21 -6.12
C LEU A 485 11.36 -23.58 -6.75
N LEU A 486 11.47 -23.68 -8.08
CA LEU A 486 11.09 -24.87 -8.83
C LEU A 486 12.28 -25.42 -9.64
N ASP A 487 12.55 -26.71 -9.46
CA ASP A 487 13.56 -27.44 -10.23
C ASP A 487 13.08 -27.77 -11.65
N THR A 488 13.91 -28.46 -12.44
CA THR A 488 13.60 -28.86 -13.83
C THR A 488 12.33 -29.69 -13.98
N ASN A 489 11.94 -30.43 -12.95
CA ASN A 489 10.79 -31.35 -12.94
C ASN A 489 9.56 -30.74 -12.23
N PHE A 490 9.60 -29.45 -11.91
CA PHE A 490 8.63 -28.75 -11.06
C PHE A 490 8.53 -29.33 -9.63
N GLY A 491 9.58 -30.02 -9.16
CA GLY A 491 9.79 -30.23 -7.74
C GLY A 491 10.10 -28.89 -7.07
N CYS A 492 9.51 -28.63 -5.91
CA CYS A 492 9.65 -27.37 -5.22
C CYS A 492 10.65 -27.42 -4.06
N LYS A 493 11.31 -26.28 -3.84
CA LYS A 493 12.26 -26.06 -2.74
C LYS A 493 11.99 -24.73 -2.07
N LEU A 494 11.84 -24.73 -0.74
CA LEU A 494 11.66 -23.51 0.04
C LEU A 494 12.99 -22.75 0.17
N SER A 495 12.94 -21.43 -0.01
CA SER A 495 14.07 -20.49 0.13
C SER A 495 13.76 -19.37 1.13
N ASP A 496 14.76 -18.54 1.44
CA ASP A 496 14.61 -17.30 2.23
C ASP A 496 13.99 -17.52 3.62
N PHE A 497 14.67 -18.36 4.41
CA PHE A 497 14.31 -18.69 5.78
C PHE A 497 14.55 -17.50 6.71
N GLY A 498 13.57 -17.18 7.56
CA GLY A 498 13.74 -16.14 8.55
C GLY A 498 12.43 -15.48 8.96
N VAL A 499 12.50 -14.66 10.01
CA VAL A 499 11.35 -13.89 10.49
C VAL A 499 10.95 -12.88 9.42
N CYS A 500 9.69 -12.90 8.97
CA CYS A 500 9.17 -11.87 8.06
C CYS A 500 9.44 -10.48 8.64
N ASN A 501 10.28 -9.72 7.93
CA ASN A 501 10.74 -8.39 8.34
C ASN A 501 9.65 -7.31 8.23
N ALA A 502 8.40 -7.70 7.91
CA ALA A 502 7.24 -6.83 8.02
C ALA A 502 7.08 -6.24 9.42
N LEU A 503 7.71 -6.83 10.45
CA LEU A 503 7.73 -6.31 11.81
C LEU A 503 8.20 -4.85 11.93
N SER A 504 9.29 -4.47 11.25
CA SER A 504 9.83 -3.10 11.25
C SER A 504 8.90 -2.11 10.53
N SER A 505 8.23 -2.57 9.47
CA SER A 505 7.22 -1.79 8.74
C SER A 505 5.88 -1.68 9.49
N LEU A 506 5.60 -2.64 10.39
CA LEU A 506 4.41 -2.65 11.23
C LEU A 506 4.48 -1.66 12.40
N GLU A 507 5.65 -1.15 12.75
CA GLU A 507 5.80 -0.13 13.82
C GLU A 507 5.18 1.21 13.43
N ASN A 508 5.03 1.47 12.12
CA ASN A 508 4.52 2.73 11.57
C ASN A 508 3.05 2.68 11.12
N SER A 509 2.38 1.52 11.22
CA SER A 509 0.98 1.36 10.79
C SER A 509 0.16 0.66 11.86
N SER A 510 -0.85 1.36 12.39
CA SER A 510 -1.81 0.80 13.36
C SER A 510 -3.02 0.13 12.71
N ASP A 511 -3.13 0.17 11.37
CA ASP A 511 -4.29 -0.35 10.65
C ASP A 511 -4.00 -1.74 10.07
N MET A 512 -4.70 -2.75 10.60
CA MET A 512 -4.61 -4.14 10.15
C MET A 512 -5.03 -4.32 8.69
N THR A 513 -5.89 -3.44 8.15
CA THR A 513 -6.34 -3.54 6.75
C THR A 513 -5.25 -3.11 5.76
N ASP A 514 -4.47 -2.08 6.09
CA ASP A 514 -3.30 -1.65 5.31
C ASP A 514 -2.19 -2.72 5.36
N ILE A 515 -1.95 -3.30 6.54
CA ILE A 515 -1.01 -4.40 6.73
C ILE A 515 -1.38 -5.61 5.86
N SER A 516 -2.64 -6.05 5.90
CA SER A 516 -3.09 -7.21 5.13
C SER A 516 -3.00 -6.99 3.61
N ARG A 517 -3.18 -5.75 3.14
CA ARG A 517 -2.98 -5.41 1.72
C ARG A 517 -1.53 -5.45 1.30
N ARG A 518 -0.62 -4.96 2.15
CA ARG A 518 0.82 -4.89 1.84
C ARG A 518 1.51 -6.25 2.01
N PHE A 519 1.06 -7.03 2.99
CA PHE A 519 1.63 -8.32 3.35
C PHE A 519 0.53 -9.39 3.45
N PRO A 520 -0.05 -9.83 2.32
CA PRO A 520 -1.21 -10.73 2.33
C PRO A 520 -0.92 -12.10 2.94
N TYR A 521 0.33 -12.56 2.89
CA TYR A 521 0.75 -13.85 3.47
C TYR A 521 1.07 -13.78 4.97
N LEU A 522 1.03 -12.60 5.58
CA LEU A 522 1.39 -12.43 6.99
C LEU A 522 0.25 -12.93 7.90
N ASP A 523 0.57 -13.87 8.80
CA ASP A 523 -0.40 -14.44 9.74
C ASP A 523 -1.00 -13.32 10.64
N PRO A 524 -2.33 -13.12 10.64
CA PRO A 524 -3.00 -12.12 11.48
C PRO A 524 -2.70 -12.29 12.98
N GLN A 525 -2.52 -13.53 13.44
CA GLN A 525 -2.16 -13.78 14.84
C GLN A 525 -0.72 -13.33 15.11
N PHE A 526 0.22 -13.61 14.20
CA PHE A 526 1.59 -13.14 14.32
C PHE A 526 1.67 -11.60 14.30
N CYS A 527 0.87 -10.92 13.46
CA CYS A 527 0.76 -9.46 13.50
C CYS A 527 0.39 -8.94 14.90
N SER A 528 -0.48 -9.67 15.59
CA SER A 528 -1.01 -9.30 16.91
C SER A 528 -0.06 -9.67 18.06
N THR A 529 0.51 -10.88 18.05
CA THR A 529 1.30 -11.41 19.17
C THR A 529 2.80 -11.18 19.03
N ARG A 530 3.28 -10.96 17.80
CA ARG A 530 4.71 -10.92 17.44
C ARG A 530 5.48 -12.21 17.74
N THR A 531 4.76 -13.31 17.96
CA THR A 531 5.33 -14.62 18.28
C THR A 531 5.15 -15.57 17.11
N LEU A 532 6.26 -16.02 16.51
CA LEU A 532 6.22 -17.05 15.48
C LEU A 532 5.94 -18.42 16.10
N THR A 533 5.01 -19.13 15.48
CA THR A 533 4.67 -20.52 15.85
C THR A 533 4.58 -21.36 14.58
N PRO A 534 4.64 -22.71 14.68
CA PRO A 534 4.38 -23.58 13.53
C PRO A 534 3.07 -23.24 12.80
N SER A 535 2.02 -22.86 13.54
CA SER A 535 0.74 -22.41 12.98
C SER A 535 0.85 -21.15 12.13
N SER A 536 1.89 -20.33 12.32
CA SER A 536 2.12 -19.12 11.53
C SER A 536 2.57 -19.41 10.10
N ASP A 537 3.11 -20.60 9.81
CA ASP A 537 3.38 -21.04 8.43
C ASP A 537 2.13 -21.66 7.78
N ILE A 538 1.16 -22.15 8.57
CA ILE A 538 -0.05 -22.80 8.05
C ILE A 538 -0.97 -21.78 7.35
N TYR A 539 -1.05 -20.56 7.88
CA TYR A 539 -1.85 -19.47 7.27
C TYR A 539 -1.40 -19.13 5.83
N PRO A 540 -0.13 -18.72 5.59
CA PRO A 540 0.34 -18.45 4.23
C PRO A 540 0.27 -19.69 3.33
N PHE A 541 0.49 -20.89 3.87
CA PHE A 541 0.32 -22.11 3.12
C PHE A 541 -1.12 -22.28 2.62
N GLY A 542 -2.12 -22.00 3.47
CA GLY A 542 -3.53 -21.96 3.08
C GLY A 542 -3.81 -21.02 1.91
N LEU A 543 -3.26 -19.80 1.95
CA LEU A 543 -3.39 -18.85 0.85
C LEU A 543 -2.75 -19.37 -0.44
N ILE A 544 -1.56 -19.95 -0.35
CA ILE A 544 -0.89 -20.58 -1.50
C ILE A 544 -1.75 -21.70 -2.10
N LEU A 545 -2.37 -22.54 -1.27
CA LEU A 545 -3.30 -23.59 -1.75
C LEU A 545 -4.50 -22.97 -2.51
N LEU A 546 -5.08 -21.88 -2.00
CA LEU A 546 -6.17 -21.18 -2.69
C LEU A 546 -5.70 -20.60 -4.04
N GLN A 547 -4.48 -20.07 -4.11
CA GLN A 547 -3.91 -19.56 -5.36
C GLN A 547 -3.63 -20.69 -6.35
N LEU A 548 -3.14 -21.84 -5.88
CA LEU A 548 -2.93 -23.02 -6.72
C LEU A 548 -4.26 -23.49 -7.34
N ILE A 549 -5.36 -23.44 -6.60
CA ILE A 549 -6.69 -23.80 -7.14
C ILE A 549 -7.19 -22.78 -8.18
N THR A 550 -7.07 -21.49 -7.87
CA THR A 550 -7.78 -20.42 -8.58
C THR A 550 -6.95 -19.65 -9.60
N GLY A 551 -5.62 -19.71 -9.51
CA GLY A 551 -4.69 -18.88 -10.30
C GLY A 551 -4.79 -17.38 -9.99
N LYS A 552 -5.53 -16.98 -8.94
CA LYS A 552 -5.81 -15.58 -8.60
C LYS A 552 -4.79 -14.98 -7.62
N PRO A 553 -4.65 -13.65 -7.57
CA PRO A 553 -3.85 -12.97 -6.54
C PRO A 553 -4.43 -13.19 -5.13
N PRO A 554 -3.63 -13.04 -4.06
CA PRO A 554 -4.02 -13.46 -2.71
C PRO A 554 -5.00 -12.49 -2.01
N LEU A 555 -5.15 -11.25 -2.50
CA LEU A 555 -5.97 -10.22 -1.89
C LEU A 555 -7.46 -10.61 -1.94
N LEU A 556 -8.12 -10.67 -0.77
CA LEU A 556 -9.52 -11.10 -0.60
C LEU A 556 -9.84 -12.53 -1.08
N LEU A 557 -8.82 -13.31 -1.43
CA LEU A 557 -9.01 -14.61 -2.07
C LEU A 557 -9.72 -15.62 -1.16
N ALA A 558 -9.39 -15.62 0.14
CA ALA A 558 -10.06 -16.49 1.12
C ALA A 558 -11.57 -16.18 1.23
N GLU A 559 -11.96 -14.91 1.19
CA GLU A 559 -13.36 -14.50 1.25
C GLU A 559 -14.12 -14.88 -0.03
N GLU A 560 -13.51 -14.65 -1.20
CA GLU A 560 -14.08 -15.04 -2.49
C GLU A 560 -14.32 -16.56 -2.57
N VAL A 561 -13.32 -17.36 -2.20
CA VAL A 561 -13.44 -18.82 -2.23
C VAL A 561 -14.43 -19.31 -1.18
N GLN A 562 -14.45 -18.70 0.01
CA GLN A 562 -15.44 -19.05 1.04
C GLN A 562 -16.87 -18.81 0.55
N TYR A 563 -17.14 -17.69 -0.12
CA TYR A 563 -18.44 -17.37 -0.70
C TYR A 563 -18.82 -18.38 -1.78
N ALA A 564 -17.87 -18.76 -2.65
CA ALA A 564 -18.09 -19.75 -3.72
C ALA A 564 -18.33 -21.17 -3.22
N VAL A 565 -17.58 -21.62 -2.21
CA VAL A 565 -17.78 -22.92 -1.58
C VAL A 565 -19.15 -22.98 -0.90
N ASN A 566 -19.59 -21.91 -0.25
CA ASN A 566 -20.90 -21.85 0.41
C ASN A 566 -22.06 -21.79 -0.60
N GLY A 567 -21.87 -21.08 -1.71
CA GLY A 567 -22.87 -20.94 -2.77
C GLY A 567 -22.84 -22.02 -3.85
N GLN A 568 -21.94 -23.01 -3.75
CA GLN A 568 -21.79 -24.13 -4.69
C GLN A 568 -21.44 -23.73 -6.15
N TYR A 569 -20.68 -22.65 -6.32
CA TYR A 569 -20.15 -22.23 -7.64
C TYR A 569 -18.62 -22.16 -7.65
N LEU A 570 -17.97 -23.06 -6.91
CA LEU A 570 -16.50 -23.16 -6.89
C LEU A 570 -15.92 -23.42 -8.29
N ASP A 571 -16.65 -24.12 -9.17
CA ASP A 571 -16.26 -24.38 -10.56
C ASP A 571 -15.91 -23.09 -11.33
N ASP A 572 -16.64 -22.00 -11.08
CA ASP A 572 -16.41 -20.69 -11.71
C ASP A 572 -15.11 -20.01 -11.23
N LEU A 573 -14.55 -20.47 -10.10
CA LEU A 573 -13.29 -19.98 -9.54
C LEU A 573 -12.10 -20.88 -9.84
N LEU A 574 -12.31 -22.11 -10.33
CA LEU A 574 -11.21 -23.01 -10.68
C LEU A 574 -10.43 -22.42 -11.85
N ASP A 575 -9.10 -22.48 -11.79
CA ASP A 575 -8.26 -21.96 -12.86
C ASP A 575 -8.41 -22.83 -14.12
N PRO A 576 -9.04 -22.32 -15.20
CA PRO A 576 -9.23 -23.11 -16.42
C PRO A 576 -7.89 -23.41 -17.12
N SER A 577 -6.85 -22.60 -16.87
CA SER A 577 -5.52 -22.83 -17.45
C SER A 577 -4.77 -23.99 -16.80
N ALA A 578 -5.20 -24.45 -15.63
CA ALA A 578 -4.65 -25.65 -14.96
C ALA A 578 -5.16 -26.97 -15.58
N GLY A 579 -6.05 -26.90 -16.56
CA GLY A 579 -6.75 -28.05 -17.13
C GLY A 579 -8.01 -28.42 -16.34
N GLY A 580 -8.54 -29.62 -16.59
CA GLY A 580 -9.78 -30.09 -15.97
C GLY A 580 -9.58 -30.52 -14.52
N TRP A 581 -9.76 -29.59 -13.58
CA TRP A 581 -9.79 -29.88 -12.15
C TRP A 581 -10.93 -30.85 -11.81
N PRO A 582 -10.66 -31.98 -11.12
CA PRO A 582 -11.72 -32.80 -10.56
C PRO A 582 -12.43 -32.05 -9.42
N TYR A 583 -13.72 -31.76 -9.58
CA TYR A 583 -14.48 -30.94 -8.63
C TYR A 583 -14.40 -31.44 -7.18
N VAL A 584 -14.49 -32.76 -6.97
CA VAL A 584 -14.47 -33.35 -5.62
C VAL A 584 -13.16 -33.04 -4.91
N GLN A 585 -12.04 -33.28 -5.58
CA GLN A 585 -10.69 -33.02 -5.07
C GLN A 585 -10.46 -31.51 -4.89
N ALA A 586 -10.88 -30.68 -5.86
CA ALA A 586 -10.77 -29.23 -5.77
C ALA A 586 -11.57 -28.66 -4.60
N ALA A 587 -12.80 -29.13 -4.38
CA ALA A 587 -13.64 -28.72 -3.26
C ALA A 587 -13.09 -29.19 -1.90
N GLN A 588 -12.50 -30.39 -1.83
CA GLN A 588 -11.82 -30.87 -0.63
C GLN A 588 -10.60 -30.00 -0.30
N LEU A 589 -9.76 -29.73 -1.30
CA LEU A 589 -8.59 -28.88 -1.15
C LEU A 589 -8.97 -27.45 -0.75
N ALA A 590 -9.98 -26.86 -1.38
CA ALA A 590 -10.45 -25.50 -1.07
C ALA A 590 -10.95 -25.40 0.38
N ARG A 591 -11.73 -26.36 0.86
CA ARG A 591 -12.20 -26.39 2.26
C ARG A 591 -11.03 -26.54 3.25
N CYS A 592 -10.05 -27.37 2.93
CA CYS A 592 -8.85 -27.52 3.75
C CYS A 592 -8.04 -26.22 3.79
N ALA A 593 -7.81 -25.60 2.62
CA ALA A 593 -7.10 -24.34 2.48
C ALA A 593 -7.79 -23.19 3.25
N LEU A 594 -9.12 -23.10 3.21
CA LEU A 594 -9.90 -22.14 4.01
C LEU A 594 -9.70 -22.34 5.52
N ARG A 595 -9.64 -23.59 6.00
CA ARG A 595 -9.32 -23.89 7.41
C ARG A 595 -7.89 -23.49 7.77
N CYS A 596 -6.92 -23.67 6.86
CA CYS A 596 -5.55 -23.19 7.05
C CYS A 596 -5.51 -21.66 7.21
N CYS A 597 -6.36 -20.94 6.48
CA CYS A 597 -6.50 -19.48 6.54
C CYS A 597 -7.30 -18.96 7.75
N ASP A 598 -7.73 -19.80 8.71
CA ASP A 598 -8.52 -19.33 9.85
C ASP A 598 -7.69 -18.32 10.69
N PRO A 599 -8.25 -17.14 11.05
CA PRO A 599 -7.56 -16.17 11.88
C PRO A 599 -7.15 -16.73 13.25
N ASN A 600 -7.87 -17.73 13.77
CA ASN A 600 -7.56 -18.40 15.02
C ASN A 600 -6.65 -19.62 14.77
N PRO A 601 -5.39 -19.62 15.25
CA PRO A 601 -4.45 -20.71 15.04
C PRO A 601 -4.94 -22.08 15.53
N SER A 602 -5.79 -22.12 16.56
CA SER A 602 -6.31 -23.37 17.12
C SER A 602 -7.37 -24.06 16.25
N ARG A 603 -7.91 -23.36 15.24
CA ARG A 603 -8.85 -23.92 14.26
C ARG A 603 -8.16 -24.41 12.98
N ARG A 604 -6.89 -24.04 12.79
CA ARG A 604 -6.07 -24.48 11.66
C ARG A 604 -5.80 -25.99 11.79
N PRO A 605 -5.84 -26.74 10.68
CA PRO A 605 -5.62 -28.18 10.69
C PRO A 605 -4.16 -28.53 11.01
N ASP A 606 -3.95 -29.74 11.53
CA ASP A 606 -2.59 -30.30 11.69
C ASP A 606 -1.99 -30.69 10.33
N LEU A 607 -0.73 -30.30 10.07
CA LEU A 607 -0.09 -30.54 8.77
C LEU A 607 0.08 -32.05 8.49
N PRO A 608 0.70 -32.87 9.36
CA PRO A 608 0.83 -34.31 9.09
C PRO A 608 -0.50 -35.07 9.02
N SER A 609 -1.37 -34.87 10.02
CA SER A 609 -2.50 -35.77 10.25
C SER A 609 -3.70 -35.47 9.34
N GLU A 610 -3.87 -34.21 8.95
CA GLU A 610 -5.00 -33.75 8.13
C GLU A 610 -4.56 -33.30 6.75
N VAL A 611 -3.68 -32.30 6.65
CA VAL A 611 -3.41 -31.62 5.37
C VAL A 611 -2.57 -32.50 4.43
N TYR A 612 -1.46 -33.03 4.91
CA TYR A 612 -0.58 -33.90 4.13
C TYR A 612 -1.30 -35.18 3.72
N LYS A 613 -2.03 -35.80 4.65
CA LYS A 613 -2.84 -37.00 4.35
C LYS A 613 -3.87 -36.74 3.24
N MET A 614 -4.55 -35.60 3.27
CA MET A 614 -5.49 -35.22 2.22
C MET A 614 -4.78 -34.98 0.87
N LEU A 615 -3.67 -34.25 0.86
CA LEU A 615 -2.87 -33.99 -0.35
C LEU A 615 -2.33 -35.29 -0.95
N GLU A 616 -1.87 -36.21 -0.10
CA GLU A 616 -1.37 -37.51 -0.52
C GLU A 616 -2.47 -38.39 -1.12
N LEU A 617 -3.70 -38.36 -0.57
CA LEU A 617 -4.85 -39.04 -1.17
C LEU A 617 -5.15 -38.50 -2.56
N ILE A 618 -5.21 -37.16 -2.73
CA ILE A 618 -5.43 -36.54 -4.04
C ILE A 618 -4.29 -36.92 -4.99
N ARG A 619 -3.04 -36.91 -4.53
CA ARG A 619 -1.87 -37.28 -5.34
C ARG A 619 -1.89 -38.74 -5.79
N ASN A 620 -2.31 -39.67 -4.92
CA ASN A 620 -2.36 -41.09 -5.26
C ASN A 620 -3.44 -41.41 -6.31
N ASP A 621 -4.51 -40.62 -6.38
CA ASP A 621 -5.53 -40.72 -7.42
C ASP A 621 -5.01 -40.30 -8.82
N ILE A 622 -3.89 -39.56 -8.90
CA ILE A 622 -3.33 -39.00 -10.14
C ILE A 622 -2.37 -39.96 -10.86
N GLY A 623 -1.73 -40.89 -10.14
CA GLY A 623 -0.60 -41.67 -10.65
C GLY A 623 0.72 -40.87 -10.74
N PRO A 624 1.85 -41.47 -11.17
CA PRO A 624 3.16 -40.80 -11.19
C PRO A 624 3.23 -39.63 -12.21
N LEU A 625 3.91 -38.54 -11.82
CA LEU A 625 4.04 -37.29 -12.62
C LEU A 625 4.79 -37.45 -13.94
N THR A 626 5.54 -38.55 -14.12
CA THR A 626 6.26 -38.90 -15.36
C THR A 626 5.33 -39.13 -16.55
N THR A 627 4.02 -39.20 -16.32
CA THR A 627 3.02 -39.50 -17.36
C THR A 627 2.36 -38.27 -17.99
N PHE A 628 2.65 -37.04 -17.54
CA PHE A 628 1.77 -35.89 -17.84
C PHE A 628 2.47 -34.59 -18.28
N HIS A 629 3.78 -34.63 -18.52
CA HIS A 629 4.53 -33.49 -19.07
C HIS A 629 4.40 -33.43 -20.61
N ALA A 630 3.21 -33.10 -21.11
CA ALA A 630 3.03 -32.42 -22.39
C ALA A 630 1.55 -32.07 -22.58
N GLY A 631 1.26 -30.78 -22.65
CA GLY A 631 0.05 -30.33 -23.34
C GLY A 631 0.14 -30.73 -24.82
N SER A 632 -1.03 -31.04 -25.39
CA SER A 632 -1.33 -31.30 -26.82
C SER A 632 -0.69 -32.54 -27.49
N ASP A 633 -1.56 -33.46 -27.90
CA ASP A 633 -1.57 -34.21 -29.18
C ASP A 633 -0.33 -34.98 -29.71
N GLU A 634 0.71 -35.25 -28.92
CA GLU A 634 1.82 -36.14 -29.34
C GLU A 634 1.84 -37.53 -28.67
N HIS A 635 0.69 -38.05 -28.23
CA HIS A 635 0.63 -39.29 -27.42
C HIS A 635 0.78 -40.63 -28.17
N ASN A 636 1.54 -40.65 -29.27
CA ASN A 636 1.96 -41.91 -29.90
C ASN A 636 3.47 -42.02 -30.12
N GLN A 637 4.28 -41.05 -29.67
CA GLN A 637 5.73 -41.10 -29.88
C GLN A 637 6.48 -41.65 -28.64
N PRO A 638 7.47 -42.54 -28.85
CA PRO A 638 8.32 -43.05 -27.76
C PRO A 638 9.22 -41.94 -27.20
N PRO A 639 9.45 -41.88 -25.88
CA PRO A 639 10.46 -41.01 -25.28
C PRO A 639 11.81 -41.08 -26.01
N HIS A 640 12.46 -39.93 -26.24
CA HIS A 640 13.69 -39.87 -27.05
C HIS A 640 14.82 -40.80 -26.57
N TYR A 641 14.94 -41.03 -25.26
CA TYR A 641 15.95 -41.94 -24.71
C TYR A 641 15.63 -43.44 -24.94
N PHE A 642 14.44 -43.78 -25.45
CA PHE A 642 14.12 -45.12 -25.96
C PHE A 642 14.59 -45.33 -27.40
N ILE A 643 14.91 -44.25 -28.11
CA ILE A 643 15.26 -44.28 -29.53
C ILE A 643 16.77 -44.49 -29.67
N CYS A 644 17.16 -45.46 -30.49
CA CYS A 644 18.56 -45.72 -30.82
C CYS A 644 19.14 -44.56 -31.65
N PRO A 645 20.28 -43.95 -31.27
CA PRO A 645 20.89 -42.87 -32.05
C PRO A 645 21.29 -43.26 -33.48
N ILE A 646 21.57 -44.55 -33.73
CA ILE A 646 22.00 -45.04 -35.05
C ILE A 646 20.80 -45.29 -35.97
N SER A 647 19.83 -46.10 -35.53
CA SER A 647 18.69 -46.52 -36.35
C SER A 647 17.48 -45.60 -36.28
N GLN A 648 17.43 -44.71 -35.27
CA GLN A 648 16.26 -43.86 -35.00
C GLN A 648 14.97 -44.66 -34.73
N GLU A 649 15.11 -45.90 -34.26
CA GLU A 649 14.02 -46.79 -33.86
C GLU A 649 14.03 -47.06 -32.35
N VAL A 650 12.89 -47.47 -31.79
CA VAL A 650 12.81 -47.88 -30.37
C VAL A 650 13.65 -49.12 -30.12
N MET A 651 14.64 -49.00 -29.24
CA MET A 651 15.55 -50.09 -28.89
C MET A 651 14.79 -51.31 -28.36
N ALA A 652 15.12 -52.50 -28.84
CA ALA A 652 14.66 -53.77 -28.30
C ALA A 652 15.69 -54.35 -27.32
N GLU A 653 16.98 -54.18 -27.61
CA GLU A 653 18.10 -54.64 -26.80
C GLU A 653 19.09 -53.49 -26.57
N PRO A 654 18.83 -52.59 -25.60
CA PRO A 654 19.69 -51.45 -25.34
C PRO A 654 21.01 -51.84 -24.65
N TYR A 655 22.15 -51.39 -25.20
CA TYR A 655 23.50 -51.62 -24.68
C TYR A 655 24.29 -50.32 -24.60
N VAL A 656 25.02 -50.15 -23.50
CA VAL A 656 25.92 -49.02 -23.26
C VAL A 656 27.28 -49.31 -23.90
N ALA A 657 27.78 -48.36 -24.69
CA ALA A 657 29.14 -48.39 -25.23
C ALA A 657 30.12 -47.61 -24.33
N ALA A 658 31.41 -47.64 -24.65
CA ALA A 658 32.46 -46.99 -23.86
C ALA A 658 32.36 -45.45 -23.81
N ASP A 659 31.57 -44.85 -24.69
CA ASP A 659 31.28 -43.40 -24.71
C ASP A 659 30.16 -43.00 -23.73
N GLY A 660 29.54 -43.97 -23.03
CA GLY A 660 28.45 -43.73 -22.08
C GLY A 660 27.07 -43.63 -22.74
N TYR A 661 26.96 -43.71 -24.07
CA TYR A 661 25.69 -43.70 -24.77
C TYR A 661 25.10 -45.12 -24.90
N THR A 662 23.77 -45.19 -24.95
CA THR A 662 23.04 -46.44 -25.14
C THR A 662 22.55 -46.57 -26.58
N TYR A 663 22.72 -47.76 -27.16
CA TYR A 663 22.39 -48.07 -28.55
C TYR A 663 21.62 -49.39 -28.63
N GLU A 664 20.90 -49.61 -29.74
CA GLU A 664 20.41 -50.94 -30.11
C GLU A 664 21.61 -51.85 -30.42
N LEU A 665 21.65 -53.02 -29.76
CA LEU A 665 22.75 -53.98 -29.86
C LEU A 665 23.10 -54.31 -31.32
N ARG A 666 22.08 -54.54 -32.16
CA ARG A 666 22.29 -54.95 -33.56
C ARG A 666 22.96 -53.85 -34.37
N ASP A 667 22.59 -52.59 -34.13
CA ASP A 667 23.08 -51.46 -34.90
C ASP A 667 24.49 -51.08 -34.47
N LEU A 668 24.76 -51.09 -33.17
CA LEU A 668 26.10 -50.84 -32.65
C LEU A 668 27.09 -51.94 -33.06
N ARG A 669 26.67 -53.21 -33.08
CA ARG A 669 27.51 -54.30 -33.61
C ARG A 669 27.83 -54.10 -35.08
N ARG A 670 26.84 -53.78 -35.92
CA ARG A 670 27.09 -53.48 -37.35
C ARG A 670 28.04 -52.30 -37.53
N TRP A 671 27.95 -51.27 -36.68
CA TRP A 671 28.86 -50.14 -36.71
C TRP A 671 30.31 -50.58 -36.45
N LEU A 672 30.53 -51.36 -35.40
CA LEU A 672 31.86 -51.89 -35.05
C LEU A 672 32.38 -52.90 -36.09
N ASP A 673 31.52 -53.78 -36.60
CA ASP A 673 31.87 -54.82 -37.58
C ASP A 673 32.27 -54.23 -38.95
N ARG A 674 31.84 -53.00 -39.26
CA ARG A 674 32.27 -52.23 -40.44
C ARG A 674 33.67 -51.61 -40.28
N GLY A 675 34.35 -51.86 -39.16
CA GLY A 675 35.69 -51.37 -38.87
C GLY A 675 35.73 -49.97 -38.25
N HIS A 676 34.58 -49.40 -37.86
CA HIS A 676 34.55 -48.13 -37.13
C HIS A 676 35.04 -48.34 -35.69
N ASN A 677 35.91 -47.45 -35.21
CA ASN A 677 36.44 -47.43 -33.85
C ASN A 677 36.08 -46.14 -33.09
N THR A 678 35.11 -45.38 -33.61
CA THR A 678 34.65 -44.10 -33.06
C THR A 678 33.21 -44.18 -32.59
N SER A 679 32.86 -43.31 -31.65
CA SER A 679 31.50 -43.11 -31.15
C SER A 679 30.58 -42.70 -32.30
N PRO A 680 29.45 -43.39 -32.48
CA PRO A 680 28.42 -43.00 -33.45
C PRO A 680 27.79 -41.62 -33.18
N VAL A 681 27.87 -41.10 -31.95
CA VAL A 681 27.21 -39.83 -31.54
C VAL A 681 28.18 -38.66 -31.52
N ILE A 682 29.33 -38.82 -30.85
CA ILE A 682 30.29 -37.73 -30.63
C ILE A 682 31.53 -37.81 -31.52
N GLY A 683 31.68 -38.85 -32.35
CA GLY A 683 32.78 -39.00 -33.31
C GLY A 683 34.17 -39.31 -32.71
N ASN A 684 34.31 -39.29 -31.38
CA ASN A 684 35.57 -39.59 -30.67
C ASN A 684 35.88 -41.10 -30.66
N ARG A 685 37.17 -41.48 -30.59
CA ARG A 685 37.58 -42.90 -30.52
C ARG A 685 37.05 -43.57 -29.24
N LEU A 686 36.46 -44.76 -29.38
CA LEU A 686 35.98 -45.53 -28.23
C LEU A 686 37.15 -46.09 -27.42
N ALA A 687 37.10 -45.95 -26.09
CA ALA A 687 38.17 -46.43 -25.19
C ALA A 687 38.31 -47.97 -25.21
N HIS A 688 37.20 -48.69 -25.36
CA HIS A 688 37.15 -50.15 -25.53
C HIS A 688 35.87 -50.55 -26.29
N HIS A 689 35.82 -51.78 -26.79
CA HIS A 689 34.66 -52.30 -27.53
C HIS A 689 33.71 -53.15 -26.66
N THR A 690 33.89 -53.15 -25.33
CA THR A 690 32.99 -53.83 -24.39
C THR A 690 31.58 -53.23 -24.47
N LEU A 691 30.58 -54.07 -24.68
CA LEU A 691 29.17 -53.70 -24.73
C LEU A 691 28.46 -54.19 -23.47
N ASN A 692 27.92 -53.27 -22.67
CA ASN A 692 27.24 -53.62 -21.43
C ASN A 692 25.71 -53.53 -21.60
N PRO A 693 24.93 -54.57 -21.28
CA PRO A 693 23.48 -54.50 -21.39
C PRO A 693 22.90 -53.43 -20.45
N ASN A 694 21.99 -52.59 -20.94
CA ASN A 694 21.24 -51.63 -20.13
C ASN A 694 19.89 -52.23 -19.70
N TYR A 695 19.91 -53.09 -18.68
CA TYR A 695 18.69 -53.77 -18.21
C TYR A 695 17.63 -52.80 -17.69
N ALA A 696 18.03 -51.68 -17.08
CA ALA A 696 17.10 -50.66 -16.59
C ALA A 696 16.31 -50.02 -17.74
N LEU A 697 17.01 -49.58 -18.79
CA LEU A 697 16.36 -49.01 -19.98
C LEU A 697 15.51 -50.05 -20.71
N ARG A 698 15.97 -51.30 -20.79
CA ARG A 698 15.20 -52.39 -21.39
C ARG A 698 13.88 -52.62 -20.67
N SER A 699 13.88 -52.63 -19.33
CA SER A 699 12.67 -52.77 -18.52
C SER A 699 11.71 -51.60 -18.74
N ALA A 700 12.22 -50.36 -18.78
CA ALA A 700 11.42 -49.17 -19.03
C ALA A 700 10.75 -49.18 -20.42
N ILE A 701 11.45 -49.63 -21.47
CA ILE A 701 10.90 -49.77 -22.82
C ILE A 701 9.79 -50.82 -22.86
N LEU A 702 9.98 -51.96 -22.18
CA LEU A 702 8.97 -53.03 -22.12
C LEU A 702 7.70 -52.56 -21.42
N GLU A 703 7.84 -51.86 -20.30
CA GLU A 703 6.72 -51.28 -19.56
C GLU A 703 5.96 -50.26 -20.42
N TRP A 704 6.67 -49.37 -21.11
CA TRP A 704 6.06 -48.42 -22.04
C TRP A 704 5.29 -49.13 -23.16
N ARG A 705 5.85 -50.17 -23.79
CA ARG A 705 5.16 -50.95 -24.84
C ARG A 705 3.89 -51.61 -24.29
N GLN A 706 3.92 -52.13 -23.06
CA GLN A 706 2.76 -52.74 -22.42
C GLN A 706 1.66 -51.70 -22.15
N GLN A 707 2.02 -50.49 -21.72
CA GLN A 707 1.08 -49.39 -21.53
C GLN A 707 0.44 -48.93 -22.85
N GLN A 708 1.18 -48.93 -23.96
CA GLN A 708 0.62 -48.63 -25.29
C GLN A 708 -0.36 -49.71 -25.77
N GLN A 709 -0.08 -50.98 -25.47
CA GLN A 709 -0.97 -52.10 -25.82
C GLN A 709 -2.26 -52.16 -25.00
N GLN A 710 -2.29 -51.57 -23.80
CA GLN A 710 -3.51 -51.48 -22.98
C GLN A 710 -4.41 -50.29 -23.37
N ARG A 711 -3.90 -49.36 -24.19
CA ARG A 711 -4.61 -48.16 -24.65
C ARG A 711 -5.27 -48.33 -26.04
N ASN A 712 -4.86 -49.34 -26.81
CA ASN A 712 -5.53 -49.80 -28.03
C ASN A 712 -6.43 -50.99 -27.72
#